data_AF-A0A7X5VRS0-F1
#
_entry.id   AF-A0A7X5VRS0-F1
#
_cell.length_a   1.000
_cell.length_b   1.000
_cell.length_c   1.000
_cell.angle_alpha   90.00
_cell.angle_beta   90.00
_cell.angle_gamma   90.00
#
_symmetry.space_group_name_H-M   'P 1'
#
loop_
_entity.id
_entity.type
_entity.pdbx_description
1 polymer ?
#
loop_
_entity_poly.entity_id
_entity_poly.type
_entity_poly.pdbx_seq_one_letter_code
_entity_poly.pdbx_strand_id
1 'polypeptide(L)'
;MSTRFLTLVLVVCASCVAVFAQAPSTDIFVFPVNGTEIGEGQRVTDREGYDNQPKFLSNGTTLVYSSLRDGQTDIYRHDLGSGESSVVLTTEQSEYSPTPVPGTGKISLVRDYGELKQQLWSVDLESGEETLLLPDINPVGYHAWTNDGALILFVLGEPHTLQFAEIGPGPGTLLADSPGRGLARIPGQDRMSYVDKTRDEWWLTAIDPRTGETERLIATPAGREDYAWAPDGSIWIGDDSRLLRWTPGGESGWQRVADLDARGVYEITRVTFSEDGTRLAVVGRRPPADLTAAYRSEAGQILGAALTDVEGWDKLTYLATVIGHRLSGSPGLEQAIDWAVETMQAEGLRVHKQPVMVPHWVRGRESLVVLEPRERELRILGLGNSVGTPPEGITAPVVIVGSFEELEALGRERVEGKIVVYAVEWEGYGRTVQFRSRGASRAAALGAVAALIRSATGHSLNTPHTGALRYDEDHPEIPAAALTAEDAAWFRRMAELGRDVTVRLTMEARMLDDVESYNVIAEIPGSERPEEIVVMGGHYDSWDVGEGVHDDGAACVAAWQALRLIDRLGLRPRRTLRVVLWTNEENGLRGGREYRAALSDEEVANHVAAIEMDGGCERPVGFGFGLSGVDPTAEERDPGYERALVKLEQIGRLLEAIDAQDIRRGGGGADIGPLMRSGVPGLGLRTVGEHYFDWHHTDADTLDKVDPQSFRKAIALLGVMGYVLADMPERLIPIE
;
A
#
# COMPACT_ATOMS: atom_id res chain seq x y z
N MET A 1 -2.27 22.88 -61.35
CA MET A 1 -2.73 21.51 -61.01
C MET A 1 -2.23 21.22 -59.61
N SER A 2 -3.16 21.18 -58.68
CA SER A 2 -2.98 21.08 -57.23
C SER A 2 -3.26 19.63 -56.84
N THR A 3 -2.37 18.99 -56.09
CA THR A 3 -2.60 17.65 -55.57
C THR A 3 -2.47 17.71 -54.05
N ARG A 4 -3.62 17.52 -53.40
CA ARG A 4 -3.87 17.62 -51.97
C ARG A 4 -3.22 16.46 -51.21
N PHE A 5 -2.51 16.77 -50.13
CA PHE A 5 -2.23 15.84 -49.05
C PHE A 5 -3.52 15.66 -48.23
N LEU A 6 -4.02 14.43 -48.17
CA LEU A 6 -5.18 14.04 -47.38
C LEU A 6 -4.68 13.62 -45.99
N THR A 7 -4.65 14.56 -45.04
CA THR A 7 -4.47 14.21 -43.62
C THR A 7 -5.79 13.61 -43.14
N LEU A 8 -5.80 12.29 -42.94
CA LEU A 8 -6.90 11.57 -42.31
C LEU A 8 -6.90 11.93 -40.82
N VAL A 9 -7.61 13.00 -40.45
CA VAL A 9 -7.94 13.27 -39.06
C VAL A 9 -8.99 12.24 -38.67
N LEU A 10 -8.57 11.20 -37.95
CA LEU A 10 -9.47 10.31 -37.23
C LEU A 10 -10.07 11.15 -36.11
N VAL A 11 -11.22 11.78 -36.38
CA VAL A 11 -12.08 12.31 -35.33
C VAL A 11 -12.61 11.08 -34.60
N VAL A 12 -11.94 10.69 -33.52
CA VAL A 12 -12.55 9.83 -32.51
C VAL A 12 -13.70 10.67 -31.95
N CYS A 13 -14.91 10.40 -32.44
CA CYS A 13 -16.13 10.77 -31.73
C CYS A 13 -16.09 10.02 -30.40
N ALA A 14 -15.45 10.62 -29.40
CA ALA A 14 -15.74 10.33 -28.01
C ALA A 14 -17.20 10.78 -27.82
N SER A 15 -18.12 9.86 -28.04
CA SER A 15 -19.41 9.92 -27.39
C SER A 15 -19.12 9.94 -25.90
N CYS A 16 -19.13 11.13 -25.30
CA CYS A 16 -19.22 11.33 -23.87
C CYS A 16 -20.55 10.74 -23.40
N VAL A 17 -20.62 9.41 -23.34
CA VAL A 17 -21.38 8.75 -22.29
C VAL A 17 -20.76 9.30 -21.03
N ALA A 18 -21.49 10.15 -20.31
CA ALA A 18 -21.11 10.51 -18.96
C ALA A 18 -20.90 9.17 -18.23
N VAL A 19 -19.63 8.86 -17.96
CA VAL A 19 -19.23 7.68 -17.21
C VAL A 19 -19.73 7.90 -15.79
N PHE A 20 -20.97 7.52 -15.52
CA PHE A 20 -21.42 7.10 -14.20
C PHE A 20 -21.35 5.56 -14.16
N ALA A 21 -20.20 5.01 -14.52
CA ALA A 21 -19.81 3.70 -14.06
C ALA A 21 -19.69 3.81 -12.53
N GLN A 22 -20.63 3.18 -11.82
CA GLN A 22 -20.64 2.96 -10.37
C GLN A 22 -20.29 4.21 -9.54
N ALA A 23 -21.22 5.18 -9.45
CA ALA A 23 -21.13 6.20 -8.42
C ALA A 23 -20.93 5.52 -7.05
N PRO A 24 -19.95 5.96 -6.23
CA PRO A 24 -19.60 5.28 -4.99
C PRO A 24 -20.81 5.21 -4.07
N SER A 25 -20.97 4.09 -3.36
CA SER A 25 -22.10 3.95 -2.44
C SER A 25 -21.93 4.94 -1.29
N THR A 26 -22.89 5.84 -1.14
CA THR A 26 -22.87 6.89 -0.12
C THR A 26 -24.10 6.82 0.76
N ASP A 27 -23.94 7.21 2.02
CA ASP A 27 -25.05 7.38 2.94
C ASP A 27 -25.09 8.79 3.53
N ILE A 28 -26.30 9.25 3.81
CA ILE A 28 -26.59 10.53 4.46
C ILE A 28 -26.71 10.31 5.96
N PHE A 29 -26.02 11.14 6.74
CA PHE A 29 -26.07 11.19 8.18
C PHE A 29 -26.49 12.58 8.62
N VAL A 30 -27.31 12.69 9.67
CA VAL A 30 -27.72 13.97 10.26
C VAL A 30 -27.31 14.02 11.71
N PHE A 31 -26.53 15.03 12.07
CA PHE A 31 -26.06 15.27 13.41
C PHE A 31 -26.72 16.50 14.01
N PRO A 32 -27.13 16.47 15.29
CA PRO A 32 -27.43 17.69 16.03
C PRO A 32 -26.13 18.45 16.30
N VAL A 33 -26.18 19.78 16.16
CA VAL A 33 -25.02 20.67 16.33
C VAL A 33 -25.36 21.77 17.33
N ASN A 34 -24.41 22.05 18.23
CA ASN A 34 -24.45 23.17 19.17
C ASN A 34 -23.09 23.87 19.18
N GLY A 35 -22.96 24.96 18.41
CA GLY A 35 -21.67 25.60 18.18
C GLY A 35 -20.71 24.65 17.46
N THR A 36 -19.63 24.24 18.12
CA THR A 36 -18.67 23.25 17.60
C THR A 36 -18.92 21.83 18.12
N GLU A 37 -19.90 21.62 18.99
CA GLU A 37 -20.22 20.28 19.49
C GLU A 37 -21.13 19.54 18.51
N ILE A 38 -20.74 18.31 18.15
CA ILE A 38 -21.52 17.40 17.30
C ILE A 38 -22.05 16.25 18.15
N GLY A 39 -23.37 16.20 18.37
CA GLY A 39 -24.03 15.13 19.10
C GLY A 39 -24.14 13.82 18.31
N GLU A 40 -24.87 12.84 18.83
CA GLU A 40 -25.06 11.56 18.14
C GLU A 40 -25.87 11.73 16.85
N GLY A 41 -25.37 11.14 15.76
CA GLY A 41 -25.98 11.26 14.45
C GLY A 41 -27.02 10.18 14.18
N GLN A 42 -28.04 10.54 13.41
CA GLN A 42 -28.97 9.61 12.79
C GLN A 42 -28.48 9.29 11.37
N ARG A 43 -28.37 8.01 11.04
CA ARG A 43 -28.18 7.56 9.66
C ARG A 43 -29.51 7.63 8.92
N VAL A 44 -29.60 8.48 7.90
CA VAL A 44 -30.82 8.76 7.13
C VAL A 44 -31.03 7.75 6.01
N THR A 45 -29.94 7.34 5.35
CA THR A 45 -29.97 6.29 4.33
C THR A 45 -29.06 5.14 4.75
N ASP A 46 -29.49 3.91 4.46
CA ASP A 46 -28.73 2.71 4.71
C ASP A 46 -28.99 1.69 3.60
N ARG A 47 -28.50 1.98 2.40
CA ARG A 47 -28.61 1.08 1.26
C ARG A 47 -27.41 1.19 0.33
N GLU A 48 -27.20 0.18 -0.50
CA GLU A 48 -26.24 0.31 -1.60
C GLU A 48 -26.79 1.29 -2.65
N GLY A 49 -25.90 2.12 -3.19
CA GLY A 49 -26.20 3.09 -4.24
C GLY A 49 -25.86 4.53 -3.86
N TYR A 50 -26.21 5.43 -4.78
CA TYR A 50 -25.94 6.86 -4.65
C TYR A 50 -27.07 7.55 -3.89
N ASP A 51 -26.82 7.95 -2.64
CA ASP A 51 -27.67 8.87 -1.87
C ASP A 51 -26.84 10.11 -1.52
N ASN A 52 -27.15 11.26 -2.12
CA ASN A 52 -26.24 12.40 -2.13
C ASN A 52 -26.96 13.76 -2.28
N GLN A 53 -26.18 14.84 -2.22
CA GLN A 53 -26.61 16.23 -2.40
C GLN A 53 -27.78 16.64 -1.48
N PRO A 54 -27.73 16.31 -0.16
CA PRO A 54 -28.82 16.67 0.73
C PRO A 54 -28.93 18.19 0.90
N LYS A 55 -30.16 18.68 1.05
CA LYS A 55 -30.51 20.03 1.52
C LYS A 55 -31.68 19.96 2.49
N PHE A 56 -31.62 20.77 3.55
CA PHE A 56 -32.74 20.93 4.47
C PHE A 56 -33.80 21.86 3.85
N LEU A 57 -35.07 21.51 4.01
CA LEU A 57 -36.17 22.45 3.78
C LEU A 57 -36.24 23.46 4.93
N SER A 58 -37.00 24.55 4.75
CA SER A 58 -37.13 25.65 5.71
C SER A 58 -37.68 25.25 7.09
N ASN A 59 -38.32 24.08 7.21
CA ASN A 59 -38.77 23.55 8.49
C ASN A 59 -37.62 22.97 9.35
N GLY A 60 -36.42 22.80 8.79
CA GLY A 60 -35.24 22.25 9.46
C GLY A 60 -35.32 20.75 9.82
N THR A 61 -36.48 20.11 9.65
CA THR A 61 -36.71 18.69 10.00
C THR A 61 -36.91 17.79 8.79
N THR A 62 -36.98 18.36 7.59
CA THR A 62 -37.11 17.60 6.34
C THR A 62 -35.89 17.82 5.45
N LEU A 63 -35.35 16.74 4.92
CA LEU A 63 -34.30 16.74 3.90
C LEU A 63 -34.89 16.44 2.52
N VAL A 64 -34.32 17.06 1.49
CA VAL A 64 -34.41 16.60 0.11
C VAL A 64 -33.02 16.19 -0.38
N TYR A 65 -32.94 15.13 -1.18
CA TYR A 65 -31.67 14.57 -1.65
C TYR A 65 -31.86 13.77 -2.94
N SER A 66 -30.78 13.59 -3.69
CA SER A 66 -30.74 12.77 -4.91
C SER A 66 -30.49 11.32 -4.55
N SER A 67 -31.26 10.38 -5.12
CA SER A 67 -31.20 8.96 -4.80
C SER A 67 -31.26 8.11 -6.08
N LEU A 68 -30.20 7.35 -6.38
CA LEU A 68 -30.17 6.42 -7.52
C LEU A 68 -30.81 5.09 -7.13
N ARG A 69 -31.93 4.75 -7.76
CA ARG A 69 -32.64 3.48 -7.58
C ARG A 69 -33.03 2.92 -8.95
N ASP A 70 -32.86 1.62 -9.13
CA ASP A 70 -33.25 0.92 -10.36
C ASP A 70 -32.73 1.55 -11.67
N GLY A 71 -31.54 2.18 -11.62
CA GLY A 71 -30.88 2.80 -12.77
C GLY A 71 -31.26 4.27 -13.04
N GLN A 72 -32.15 4.87 -12.25
CA GLN A 72 -32.56 6.28 -12.36
C GLN A 72 -32.35 7.05 -11.05
N THR A 73 -31.90 8.30 -11.15
CA THR A 73 -31.79 9.17 -9.96
C THR A 73 -33.03 10.03 -9.83
N ASP A 74 -33.73 9.94 -8.71
CA ASP A 74 -34.87 10.82 -8.42
C ASP A 74 -34.62 11.63 -7.14
N ILE A 75 -35.38 12.71 -6.95
CA ILE A 75 -35.34 13.48 -5.71
C ILE A 75 -36.25 12.82 -4.67
N TYR A 76 -35.66 12.51 -3.52
CA TYR A 76 -36.38 12.00 -2.35
C TYR A 76 -36.49 13.07 -1.29
N ARG A 77 -37.60 13.03 -0.56
CA ARG A 77 -37.88 13.79 0.64
C ARG A 77 -37.86 12.85 1.84
N HIS A 78 -37.11 13.19 2.88
CA HIS A 78 -37.04 12.45 4.14
C HIS A 78 -37.45 13.33 5.32
N ASP A 79 -38.36 12.84 6.15
CA ASP A 79 -38.76 13.52 7.39
C ASP A 79 -38.03 12.92 8.60
N LEU A 80 -37.25 13.74 9.31
CA LEU A 80 -36.39 13.28 10.40
C LEU A 80 -37.17 12.91 11.67
N GLY A 81 -38.42 13.35 11.81
CA GLY A 81 -39.26 13.03 12.97
C GLY A 81 -39.88 11.65 12.87
N SER A 82 -40.42 11.32 11.70
CA SER A 82 -41.05 10.02 11.38
C SER A 82 -40.06 8.98 10.86
N GLY A 83 -38.96 9.41 10.24
CA GLY A 83 -38.01 8.53 9.54
C GLY A 83 -38.48 8.08 8.16
N GLU A 84 -39.60 8.59 7.67
CA GLU A 84 -40.16 8.20 6.37
C GLU A 84 -39.49 8.95 5.20
N SER A 85 -39.21 8.21 4.13
CA SER A 85 -38.76 8.77 2.85
C SER A 85 -39.79 8.52 1.75
N SER A 86 -40.03 9.53 0.91
CA SER A 86 -40.89 9.45 -0.27
C SER A 86 -40.23 10.13 -1.46
N VAL A 87 -40.53 9.65 -2.66
CA VAL A 87 -40.09 10.33 -3.90
C VAL A 87 -40.90 11.62 -4.05
N VAL A 88 -40.25 12.72 -4.42
CA VAL A 88 -40.91 14.02 -4.64
C VAL A 88 -41.73 13.98 -5.92
N LEU A 89 -41.10 13.54 -7.01
CA LEU A 89 -41.70 13.41 -8.33
C LEU A 89 -41.04 12.22 -9.04
N THR A 90 -41.83 11.44 -9.78
CA THR A 90 -41.29 10.42 -10.68
C THR A 90 -41.34 10.97 -12.09
N THR A 91 -40.18 11.10 -12.73
CA THR A 91 -40.08 11.52 -14.14
C THR A 91 -39.42 10.44 -14.98
N GLU A 92 -39.29 10.65 -16.29
CA GLU A 92 -38.52 9.75 -17.16
C GLU A 92 -37.02 10.08 -17.18
N GLN A 93 -36.61 11.19 -16.55
CA GLN A 93 -35.25 11.71 -16.56
C GLN A 93 -34.64 11.65 -15.15
N SER A 94 -33.32 11.53 -15.08
CA SER A 94 -32.63 11.62 -13.79
C SER A 94 -32.58 13.06 -13.27
N GLU A 95 -32.69 13.21 -11.96
CA GLU A 95 -32.76 14.49 -11.25
C GLU A 95 -31.68 14.60 -10.18
N TYR A 96 -31.07 15.79 -10.07
CA TYR A 96 -29.93 16.06 -9.21
C TYR A 96 -30.01 17.43 -8.53
N SER A 97 -29.15 17.63 -7.54
CA SER A 97 -28.87 18.90 -6.86
C SER A 97 -30.12 19.62 -6.31
N PRO A 98 -31.04 18.94 -5.60
CA PRO A 98 -32.25 19.56 -5.10
C PRO A 98 -31.90 20.67 -4.10
N THR A 99 -32.38 21.89 -4.36
CA THR A 99 -32.08 23.08 -3.58
C THR A 99 -33.38 23.85 -3.28
N PRO A 100 -33.72 24.10 -2.00
CA PRO A 100 -34.90 24.89 -1.65
C PRO A 100 -34.88 26.28 -2.32
N VAL A 101 -36.01 26.68 -2.88
CA VAL A 101 -36.21 28.04 -3.41
C VAL A 101 -36.62 28.95 -2.24
N PRO A 102 -35.82 29.97 -1.88
CA PRO A 102 -36.05 30.78 -0.68
C PRO A 102 -37.49 31.32 -0.58
N GLY A 103 -38.16 31.04 0.53
CA GLY A 103 -39.47 31.63 0.85
C GLY A 103 -40.68 31.12 0.05
N THR A 104 -40.56 30.11 -0.81
CA THR A 104 -41.64 29.70 -1.74
C THR A 104 -42.21 28.31 -1.54
N GLY A 105 -41.68 27.50 -0.61
CA GLY A 105 -42.10 26.09 -0.43
C GLY A 105 -41.70 25.15 -1.58
N LYS A 106 -41.06 25.69 -2.63
CA LYS A 106 -40.60 24.96 -3.81
C LYS A 106 -39.16 24.48 -3.64
N ILE A 107 -38.78 23.50 -4.45
CA ILE A 107 -37.38 23.17 -4.69
C ILE A 107 -37.00 23.51 -6.13
N SER A 108 -35.71 23.61 -6.36
CA SER A 108 -35.09 23.69 -7.68
C SER A 108 -34.16 22.50 -7.85
N LEU A 109 -34.10 21.91 -9.04
CA LEU A 109 -33.33 20.71 -9.34
C LEU A 109 -32.80 20.75 -10.77
N VAL A 110 -31.70 20.05 -10.99
CA VAL A 110 -31.14 19.82 -12.33
C VAL A 110 -31.73 18.54 -12.89
N ARG A 111 -32.37 18.62 -14.06
CA ARG A 111 -32.89 17.45 -14.77
C ARG A 111 -31.98 17.12 -15.95
N ASP A 112 -31.54 15.86 -16.02
CA ASP A 112 -30.63 15.34 -17.02
C ASP A 112 -31.38 14.56 -18.11
N TYR A 113 -31.26 15.03 -19.33
CA TYR A 113 -31.88 14.43 -20.52
C TYR A 113 -30.90 13.55 -21.32
N GLY A 114 -29.66 13.38 -20.84
CA GLY A 114 -28.57 12.77 -21.59
C GLY A 114 -27.98 13.73 -22.63
N GLU A 115 -26.97 13.25 -23.38
CA GLU A 115 -26.34 13.97 -24.49
C GLU A 115 -25.92 15.42 -24.16
N LEU A 116 -25.41 15.64 -22.93
CA LEU A 116 -25.00 16.97 -22.42
C LEU A 116 -26.15 17.99 -22.32
N LYS A 117 -27.40 17.54 -22.18
CA LYS A 117 -28.55 18.39 -21.92
C LYS A 117 -29.00 18.28 -20.46
N GLN A 118 -28.67 19.29 -19.68
CA GLN A 118 -29.03 19.43 -18.26
C GLN A 118 -29.67 20.79 -18.01
N GLN A 119 -30.92 20.78 -17.57
CA GLN A 119 -31.73 21.99 -17.41
C GLN A 119 -32.19 22.18 -15.97
N LEU A 120 -32.32 23.43 -15.55
CA LEU A 120 -32.73 23.79 -14.20
C LEU A 120 -34.25 24.00 -14.10
N TRP A 121 -34.90 23.20 -13.27
CA TRP A 121 -36.34 23.21 -13.02
C TRP A 121 -36.64 23.66 -11.59
N SER A 122 -37.85 24.19 -11.37
CA SER A 122 -38.46 24.34 -10.05
C SER A 122 -39.69 23.46 -9.96
N VAL A 123 -39.89 22.85 -8.79
CA VAL A 123 -41.02 21.98 -8.47
C VAL A 123 -41.67 22.45 -7.18
N ASP A 124 -42.98 22.66 -7.21
CA ASP A 124 -43.78 22.90 -6.01
C ASP A 124 -44.01 21.60 -5.25
N LEU A 125 -43.59 21.55 -3.98
CA LEU A 125 -43.63 20.32 -3.19
C LEU A 125 -45.04 19.88 -2.76
N GLU A 126 -46.05 20.77 -2.84
CA GLU A 126 -47.43 20.43 -2.50
C GLU A 126 -48.25 20.11 -3.74
N SER A 127 -48.16 20.93 -4.79
CA SER A 127 -48.96 20.76 -6.00
C SER A 127 -48.32 19.86 -7.05
N GLY A 128 -47.00 19.68 -7.00
CA GLY A 128 -46.22 19.03 -8.06
C GLY A 128 -46.06 19.87 -9.32
N GLU A 129 -46.44 21.15 -9.31
CA GLU A 129 -46.31 22.04 -10.45
C GLU A 129 -44.84 22.30 -10.79
N GLU A 130 -44.48 22.09 -12.06
CA GLU A 130 -43.10 22.21 -12.56
C GLU A 130 -42.91 23.47 -13.41
N THR A 131 -41.77 24.14 -13.28
CA THR A 131 -41.41 25.32 -14.08
C THR A 131 -39.94 25.27 -14.51
N LEU A 132 -39.68 25.38 -15.82
CA LEU A 132 -38.32 25.53 -16.34
C LEU A 132 -37.82 26.95 -16.02
N LEU A 133 -36.70 27.06 -15.31
CA LEU A 133 -36.20 28.35 -14.82
C LEU A 133 -35.33 29.09 -15.84
N LEU A 134 -34.48 28.35 -16.57
CA LEU A 134 -33.43 28.91 -17.43
C LEU A 134 -33.41 28.18 -18.78
N PRO A 135 -34.28 28.55 -19.75
CA PRO A 135 -34.38 27.83 -21.02
C PRO A 135 -33.14 27.95 -21.92
N ASP A 136 -32.37 29.03 -21.77
CA ASP A 136 -31.24 29.36 -22.66
C ASP A 136 -29.86 29.03 -22.08
N ILE A 137 -29.78 28.46 -20.87
CA ILE A 137 -28.53 28.06 -20.21
C ILE A 137 -28.49 26.54 -20.05
N ASN A 138 -27.55 25.90 -20.72
CA ASN A 138 -27.38 24.46 -20.76
C ASN A 138 -25.93 24.13 -21.16
N PRO A 139 -25.23 23.20 -20.50
CA PRO A 139 -25.68 22.32 -19.42
C PRO A 139 -25.40 22.90 -18.03
N VAL A 140 -26.43 22.95 -17.18
CA VAL A 140 -26.30 23.36 -15.76
C VAL A 140 -25.98 22.13 -14.92
N GLY A 141 -24.86 22.16 -14.18
CA GLY A 141 -24.48 21.06 -13.28
C GLY A 141 -24.86 21.30 -11.81
N TYR A 142 -24.66 22.52 -11.31
CA TYR A 142 -24.99 22.91 -9.92
C TYR A 142 -25.45 24.37 -9.89
N HIS A 143 -26.19 24.74 -8.84
CA HIS A 143 -26.73 26.09 -8.67
C HIS A 143 -26.85 26.49 -7.20
N ALA A 144 -26.85 27.80 -6.96
CA ALA A 144 -27.23 28.38 -5.67
C ALA A 144 -28.01 29.68 -5.86
N TRP A 145 -28.99 29.91 -4.97
CA TRP A 145 -29.85 31.09 -5.00
C TRP A 145 -29.17 32.29 -4.32
N THR A 146 -29.27 33.46 -4.96
CA THR A 146 -28.93 34.75 -4.35
C THR A 146 -30.09 35.26 -3.47
N ASN A 147 -29.85 36.31 -2.68
CA ASN A 147 -30.87 36.88 -1.77
C ASN A 147 -32.08 37.48 -2.51
N ASP A 148 -31.85 38.00 -3.70
CA ASP A 148 -32.85 38.67 -4.54
C ASP A 148 -33.57 37.73 -5.53
N GLY A 149 -33.31 36.41 -5.46
CA GLY A 149 -33.98 35.41 -6.28
C GLY A 149 -33.36 35.19 -7.66
N ALA A 150 -32.13 35.65 -7.88
CA ALA A 150 -31.31 35.24 -9.01
C ALA A 150 -30.48 33.99 -8.67
N LEU A 151 -29.64 33.55 -9.62
CA LEU A 151 -28.89 32.31 -9.53
C LEU A 151 -27.41 32.52 -9.86
N ILE A 152 -26.55 31.81 -9.13
CA ILE A 152 -25.20 31.48 -9.57
C ILE A 152 -25.14 30.00 -9.97
N LEU A 153 -24.47 29.71 -11.07
CA LEU A 153 -24.53 28.42 -11.77
C LEU A 153 -23.13 27.90 -12.02
N PHE A 154 -22.94 26.61 -11.78
CA PHE A 154 -21.85 25.83 -12.35
C PHE A 154 -22.34 25.29 -13.69
N VAL A 155 -21.76 25.78 -14.79
CA VAL A 155 -22.11 25.39 -16.15
C VAL A 155 -21.01 24.47 -16.70
N LEU A 156 -21.44 23.29 -17.17
CA LEU A 156 -20.59 22.22 -17.69
C LEU A 156 -19.96 22.62 -19.04
N GLY A 157 -18.71 22.21 -19.27
CA GLY A 157 -17.88 22.65 -20.39
C GLY A 157 -16.39 22.34 -20.14
N GLU A 158 -15.54 22.62 -21.12
CA GLU A 158 -14.09 22.53 -21.00
C GLU A 158 -13.44 23.90 -21.29
N PRO A 159 -13.06 24.68 -20.26
CA PRO A 159 -13.28 24.43 -18.83
C PRO A 159 -14.75 24.66 -18.39
N HIS A 160 -15.10 24.19 -17.19
CA HIS A 160 -16.35 24.57 -16.53
C HIS A 160 -16.37 26.08 -16.24
N THR A 161 -17.56 26.67 -16.17
CA THR A 161 -17.71 28.11 -15.93
C THR A 161 -18.69 28.40 -14.79
N LEU A 162 -18.41 29.47 -14.05
CA LEU A 162 -19.30 30.05 -13.06
C LEU A 162 -20.09 31.17 -13.73
N GLN A 163 -21.43 31.11 -13.70
CA GLN A 163 -22.27 32.09 -14.36
C GLN A 163 -23.35 32.64 -13.44
N PHE A 164 -23.69 33.91 -13.62
CA PHE A 164 -24.84 34.56 -12.99
C PHE A 164 -26.04 34.59 -13.96
N ALA A 165 -27.25 34.33 -13.48
CA ALA A 165 -28.45 34.39 -14.29
C ALA A 165 -29.68 34.86 -13.51
N GLU A 166 -30.54 35.63 -14.18
CA GLU A 166 -31.90 35.91 -13.75
C GLU A 166 -32.84 34.81 -14.24
N ILE A 167 -33.95 34.56 -13.54
CA ILE A 167 -34.96 33.60 -14.00
C ILE A 167 -35.59 34.09 -15.30
N GLY A 168 -35.69 33.19 -16.30
CA GLY A 168 -36.31 33.47 -17.59
C GLY A 168 -35.35 33.27 -18.77
N PRO A 169 -35.80 33.59 -19.99
CA PRO A 169 -34.96 33.50 -21.19
C PRO A 169 -33.86 34.57 -21.18
N GLY A 170 -32.67 34.19 -21.62
CA GLY A 170 -31.47 35.04 -21.65
C GLY A 170 -30.18 34.26 -21.38
N PRO A 171 -29.03 34.75 -21.85
CA PRO A 171 -27.74 34.15 -21.56
C PRO A 171 -27.32 34.41 -20.10
N GLY A 172 -26.52 33.50 -19.55
CA GLY A 172 -25.82 33.74 -18.29
C GLY A 172 -24.65 34.74 -18.47
N THR A 173 -24.34 35.48 -17.42
CA THR A 173 -23.14 36.33 -17.34
C THR A 173 -21.99 35.52 -16.77
N LEU A 174 -20.90 35.38 -17.52
CA LEU A 174 -19.68 34.71 -17.04
C LEU A 174 -19.06 35.46 -15.86
N LEU A 175 -18.79 34.75 -14.77
CA LEU A 175 -18.16 35.29 -13.56
C LEU A 175 -16.74 34.75 -13.35
N ALA A 176 -16.50 33.46 -13.60
CA ALA A 176 -15.19 32.83 -13.42
C ALA A 176 -15.04 31.56 -14.27
N ASP A 177 -13.79 31.19 -14.56
CA ASP A 177 -13.42 29.93 -15.21
C ASP A 177 -12.97 28.89 -14.16
N SER A 178 -13.17 27.61 -14.45
CA SER A 178 -12.78 26.48 -13.60
C SER A 178 -13.23 26.57 -12.12
N PRO A 179 -14.51 26.87 -11.84
CA PRO A 179 -15.01 26.78 -10.47
C PRO A 179 -15.05 25.31 -9.99
N GLY A 180 -14.99 25.11 -8.69
CA GLY A 180 -15.43 23.88 -8.04
C GLY A 180 -16.95 23.81 -7.95
N ARG A 181 -17.48 22.61 -7.75
CA ARG A 181 -18.94 22.37 -7.72
C ARG A 181 -19.66 22.93 -6.49
N GLY A 182 -18.92 23.20 -5.41
CA GLY A 182 -19.46 23.76 -4.18
C GLY A 182 -19.83 25.24 -4.33
N LEU A 183 -21.12 25.54 -4.44
CA LEU A 183 -21.66 26.90 -4.51
C LEU A 183 -22.51 27.18 -3.28
N ALA A 184 -22.30 28.34 -2.64
CA ALA A 184 -23.07 28.72 -1.46
C ALA A 184 -23.26 30.23 -1.34
N ARG A 185 -24.34 30.63 -0.66
CA ARG A 185 -24.54 32.00 -0.20
C ARG A 185 -23.69 32.25 1.04
N ILE A 186 -23.09 33.44 1.13
CA ILE A 186 -22.42 33.90 2.36
C ILE A 186 -23.48 34.47 3.32
N PRO A 187 -23.66 33.92 4.54
CA PRO A 187 -24.65 34.41 5.50
C PRO A 187 -24.48 35.91 5.80
N GLY A 188 -25.59 36.65 5.76
CA GLY A 188 -25.63 38.08 6.10
C GLY A 188 -25.00 39.01 5.05
N GLN A 189 -24.64 38.52 3.86
CA GLN A 189 -24.04 39.31 2.79
C GLN A 189 -24.77 39.09 1.45
N ASP A 190 -24.72 40.09 0.57
CA ASP A 190 -25.13 39.96 -0.84
C ASP A 190 -24.00 39.39 -1.71
N ARG A 191 -23.34 38.34 -1.19
CA ARG A 191 -22.22 37.66 -1.85
C ARG A 191 -22.41 36.15 -1.84
N MET A 192 -21.83 35.52 -2.85
CA MET A 192 -21.74 34.07 -2.99
C MET A 192 -20.31 33.61 -2.72
N SER A 193 -20.11 32.31 -2.56
CA SER A 193 -18.79 31.69 -2.52
C SER A 193 -18.71 30.50 -3.47
N TYR A 194 -17.50 30.23 -3.94
CA TYR A 194 -17.13 29.07 -4.74
C TYR A 194 -15.68 28.69 -4.50
N VAL A 195 -15.26 27.51 -4.96
CA VAL A 195 -13.84 27.10 -4.95
C VAL A 195 -13.20 27.48 -6.28
N ASP A 196 -12.16 28.30 -6.26
CA ASP A 196 -11.34 28.65 -7.42
C ASP A 196 -10.27 27.58 -7.64
N LYS A 197 -10.34 26.89 -8.79
CA LYS A 197 -9.42 25.79 -9.18
C LYS A 197 -8.48 26.20 -10.32
N THR A 198 -8.32 27.50 -10.57
CA THR A 198 -7.43 28.00 -11.63
C THR A 198 -5.94 27.91 -11.28
N ARG A 199 -5.60 27.50 -10.05
CA ARG A 199 -4.24 27.35 -9.52
C ARG A 199 -4.04 25.96 -8.95
N ASP A 200 -2.79 25.55 -8.76
CA ASP A 200 -2.42 24.26 -8.16
C ASP A 200 -3.03 24.07 -6.76
N GLU A 201 -3.02 25.14 -5.94
CA GLU A 201 -3.73 25.20 -4.67
C GLU A 201 -5.14 25.80 -4.87
N TRP A 202 -6.17 25.09 -4.42
CA TRP A 202 -7.57 25.54 -4.55
C TRP A 202 -7.96 26.48 -3.41
N TRP A 203 -8.73 27.51 -3.76
CA TRP A 203 -9.09 28.56 -2.81
C TRP A 203 -10.60 28.75 -2.73
N LEU A 204 -11.14 28.75 -1.51
CA LEU A 204 -12.47 29.26 -1.29
C LEU A 204 -12.48 30.78 -1.50
N THR A 205 -13.36 31.23 -2.39
CA THR A 205 -13.40 32.60 -2.89
C THR A 205 -14.82 33.15 -2.76
N ALA A 206 -14.96 34.30 -2.13
CA ALA A 206 -16.19 35.10 -2.13
C ALA A 206 -16.31 35.89 -3.43
N ILE A 207 -17.52 36.05 -3.94
CA ILE A 207 -17.82 36.78 -5.16
C ILE A 207 -19.11 37.58 -5.03
N ASP A 208 -19.09 38.83 -5.51
CA ASP A 208 -20.31 39.59 -5.77
C ASP A 208 -20.92 39.10 -7.09
N PRO A 209 -22.14 38.52 -7.08
CA PRO A 209 -22.74 37.92 -8.27
C PRO A 209 -23.13 38.95 -9.34
N ARG A 210 -23.23 40.23 -9.00
CA ARG A 210 -23.62 41.32 -9.92
C ARG A 210 -22.42 41.98 -10.57
N THR A 211 -21.33 42.16 -9.82
CA THR A 211 -20.13 42.86 -10.30
C THR A 211 -19.00 41.92 -10.72
N GLY A 212 -19.02 40.68 -10.24
CA GLY A 212 -17.92 39.72 -10.41
C GLY A 212 -16.72 40.00 -9.51
N GLU A 213 -16.80 40.95 -8.58
CA GLU A 213 -15.70 41.26 -7.67
C GLU A 213 -15.44 40.10 -6.70
N THR A 214 -14.20 39.59 -6.70
CA THR A 214 -13.80 38.43 -5.90
C THR A 214 -12.90 38.78 -4.72
N GLU A 215 -13.01 38.01 -3.63
CA GLU A 215 -12.11 38.05 -2.47
C GLU A 215 -11.73 36.62 -2.05
N ARG A 216 -10.43 36.35 -1.92
CA ARG A 216 -9.95 35.04 -1.44
C ARG A 216 -10.15 34.92 0.07
N LEU A 217 -10.75 33.82 0.50
CA LEU A 217 -11.02 33.54 1.90
C LEU A 217 -9.94 32.67 2.53
N ILE A 218 -9.83 31.41 2.08
CA ILE A 218 -8.89 30.41 2.63
C ILE A 218 -8.61 29.32 1.59
N ALA A 219 -7.41 28.73 1.61
CA ALA A 219 -7.10 27.53 0.83
C ALA A 219 -7.90 26.33 1.35
N THR A 220 -8.42 25.49 0.45
CA THR A 220 -9.12 24.25 0.85
C THR A 220 -8.11 23.16 1.22
N PRO A 221 -8.48 22.16 2.04
CA PRO A 221 -7.71 20.92 2.11
C PRO A 221 -7.55 20.32 0.70
N ALA A 222 -6.46 19.60 0.47
CA ALA A 222 -6.09 19.10 -0.85
C ALA A 222 -7.23 18.29 -1.49
N GLY A 223 -7.62 18.66 -2.72
CA GLY A 223 -8.68 17.99 -3.46
C GLY A 223 -10.11 18.13 -2.91
N ARG A 224 -10.34 18.96 -1.87
CA ARG A 224 -11.68 19.17 -1.28
C ARG A 224 -12.36 20.42 -1.85
N GLU A 225 -13.58 20.27 -2.37
CA GLU A 225 -14.34 21.38 -2.97
C GLU A 225 -15.77 21.56 -2.41
N ASP A 226 -16.25 20.62 -1.59
CA ASP A 226 -17.59 20.65 -1.00
C ASP A 226 -17.54 21.20 0.42
N TYR A 227 -18.25 22.30 0.68
CA TYR A 227 -18.27 23.00 1.96
C TYR A 227 -19.67 23.55 2.25
N ALA A 228 -19.89 23.97 3.51
CA ALA A 228 -21.12 24.62 3.92
C ALA A 228 -20.82 25.82 4.84
N TRP A 229 -21.58 26.90 4.64
CA TRP A 229 -21.64 27.97 5.62
C TRP A 229 -22.62 27.59 6.73
N ALA A 230 -22.17 27.71 7.98
CA ALA A 230 -23.04 27.69 9.15
C ALA A 230 -23.66 29.09 9.34
N PRO A 231 -24.83 29.20 10.01
CA PRO A 231 -25.48 30.49 10.23
C PRO A 231 -24.66 31.50 11.04
N ASP A 232 -23.67 31.04 11.80
CA ASP A 232 -22.73 31.89 12.54
C ASP A 232 -21.65 32.55 11.66
N GLY A 233 -21.66 32.27 10.35
CA GLY A 233 -20.66 32.75 9.40
C GLY A 233 -19.37 31.94 9.38
N SER A 234 -19.31 30.77 10.03
CA SER A 234 -18.19 29.84 9.85
C SER A 234 -18.40 28.92 8.65
N ILE A 235 -17.31 28.45 8.07
CA ILE A 235 -17.30 27.48 6.96
C ILE A 235 -16.86 26.13 7.51
N TRP A 236 -17.57 25.08 7.10
CA TRP A 236 -17.24 23.70 7.43
C TRP A 236 -16.95 22.92 6.17
N ILE A 237 -15.93 22.08 6.20
CA ILE A 237 -15.50 21.21 5.11
C ILE A 237 -15.18 19.82 5.64
N GLY A 238 -15.48 18.81 4.83
CA GLY A 238 -15.03 17.44 5.09
C GLY A 238 -13.61 17.25 4.58
N ASP A 239 -12.78 16.62 5.40
CA ASP A 239 -11.49 16.09 4.97
C ASP A 239 -11.37 14.64 5.44
N ASP A 240 -11.60 13.71 4.51
CA ASP A 240 -11.83 12.30 4.82
C ASP A 240 -12.96 12.13 5.86
N SER A 241 -12.74 11.49 7.01
CA SER A 241 -13.73 11.38 8.09
C SER A 241 -13.80 12.62 9.01
N ARG A 242 -12.91 13.59 8.82
CA ARG A 242 -12.74 14.74 9.72
C ARG A 242 -13.60 15.89 9.25
N LEU A 243 -14.28 16.54 10.20
CA LEU A 243 -14.93 17.82 9.97
C LEU A 243 -14.02 18.95 10.43
N LEU A 244 -13.71 19.84 9.51
CA LEU A 244 -12.90 21.02 9.75
C LEU A 244 -13.79 22.27 9.69
N ARG A 245 -13.46 23.27 10.50
CA ARG A 245 -14.15 24.56 10.57
C ARG A 245 -13.16 25.70 10.43
N TRP A 246 -13.55 26.74 9.73
CA TRP A 246 -12.82 28.01 9.70
C TRP A 246 -13.79 29.18 9.84
N THR A 247 -13.37 30.23 10.54
CA THR A 247 -14.17 31.44 10.73
C THR A 247 -13.42 32.63 10.10
N PRO A 248 -14.03 33.36 9.15
CA PRO A 248 -13.46 34.59 8.61
C PRO A 248 -13.08 35.58 9.73
N GLY A 249 -11.82 36.06 9.71
CA GLY A 249 -11.29 36.97 10.73
C GLY A 249 -11.01 36.32 12.10
N GLY A 250 -11.16 35.01 12.24
CA GLY A 250 -10.83 34.23 13.44
C GLY A 250 -9.37 33.74 13.48
N GLU A 251 -9.18 32.57 14.09
CA GLU A 251 -7.87 31.89 14.13
C GLU A 251 -7.37 31.53 12.72
N SER A 252 -6.04 31.47 12.57
CA SER A 252 -5.42 31.15 11.29
C SER A 252 -5.61 29.67 10.93
N GLY A 253 -6.23 29.40 9.79
CA GLY A 253 -6.33 28.06 9.23
C GLY A 253 -7.49 27.21 9.76
N TRP A 254 -7.67 26.03 9.15
CA TRP A 254 -8.73 25.09 9.49
C TRP A 254 -8.57 24.50 10.88
N GLN A 255 -9.63 24.53 11.68
CA GLN A 255 -9.71 23.94 13.01
C GLN A 255 -10.50 22.63 12.97
N ARG A 256 -9.96 21.56 13.55
CA ARG A 256 -10.66 20.27 13.65
C ARG A 256 -11.83 20.38 14.63
N VAL A 257 -13.03 20.03 14.17
CA VAL A 257 -14.25 19.98 14.99
C VAL A 257 -14.47 18.58 15.54
N ALA A 258 -14.47 17.59 14.65
CA ALA A 258 -14.77 16.21 15.00
C ALA A 258 -14.14 15.25 13.99
N ASP A 259 -14.08 13.98 14.37
CA ASP A 259 -13.77 12.87 13.48
C ASP A 259 -14.93 11.89 13.57
N LEU A 260 -15.58 11.68 12.43
CA LEU A 260 -16.82 10.93 12.34
C LEU A 260 -16.59 9.45 11.98
N ASP A 261 -15.34 9.02 11.91
CA ASP A 261 -14.95 7.63 11.59
C ASP A 261 -15.62 6.63 12.56
N ALA A 262 -15.49 6.86 13.86
CA ALA A 262 -16.13 6.05 14.91
C ALA A 262 -17.66 6.10 14.88
N ARG A 263 -18.24 7.01 14.08
CA ARG A 263 -19.69 7.17 13.87
C ARG A 263 -20.14 6.62 12.52
N GLY A 264 -19.26 5.90 11.82
CA GLY A 264 -19.55 5.22 10.55
C GLY A 264 -19.57 6.14 9.33
N VAL A 265 -19.01 7.35 9.42
CA VAL A 265 -18.92 8.30 8.31
C VAL A 265 -17.49 8.34 7.79
N TYR A 266 -17.30 7.79 6.60
CA TYR A 266 -16.01 7.70 5.91
C TYR A 266 -16.00 8.63 4.70
N GLU A 267 -14.85 9.20 4.34
CA GLU A 267 -14.68 10.03 3.14
C GLU A 267 -15.85 11.00 2.89
N ILE A 268 -15.97 12.02 3.75
CA ILE A 268 -17.03 13.02 3.68
C ILE A 268 -16.99 13.71 2.32
N THR A 269 -18.08 13.55 1.56
CA THR A 269 -18.22 14.12 0.23
C THR A 269 -19.15 15.33 0.18
N ARG A 270 -20.06 15.49 1.15
CA ARG A 270 -20.94 16.66 1.25
C ARG A 270 -21.17 17.03 2.71
N VAL A 271 -21.37 18.33 2.93
CA VAL A 271 -21.82 18.90 4.20
C VAL A 271 -22.89 19.96 3.92
N THR A 272 -23.92 20.06 4.77
CA THR A 272 -24.90 21.16 4.71
C THR A 272 -25.55 21.38 6.07
N PHE A 273 -25.87 22.62 6.40
CA PHE A 273 -26.58 22.98 7.64
C PHE A 273 -28.08 23.16 7.40
N SER A 274 -28.88 22.94 8.44
CA SER A 274 -30.23 23.50 8.56
C SER A 274 -30.15 25.02 8.70
N GLU A 275 -31.22 25.73 8.32
CA GLU A 275 -31.24 27.20 8.32
C GLU A 275 -31.02 27.81 9.70
N ASP A 276 -31.47 27.13 10.76
CA ASP A 276 -31.26 27.50 12.16
C ASP A 276 -29.88 27.07 12.73
N GLY A 277 -29.10 26.28 11.97
CA GLY A 277 -27.78 25.81 12.34
C GLY A 277 -27.77 24.70 13.39
N THR A 278 -28.93 24.16 13.78
CA THR A 278 -29.03 23.13 14.82
C THR A 278 -28.78 21.71 14.31
N ARG A 279 -28.74 21.52 12.99
CA ARG A 279 -28.48 20.23 12.34
C ARG A 279 -27.46 20.35 11.21
N LEU A 280 -26.61 19.35 11.11
CA LEU A 280 -25.64 19.16 10.04
C LEU A 280 -25.92 17.84 9.34
N ALA A 281 -26.21 17.89 8.04
CA ALA A 281 -26.23 16.70 7.20
C ALA A 281 -24.86 16.51 6.56
N VAL A 282 -24.35 15.28 6.62
CA VAL A 282 -23.07 14.86 6.07
C VAL A 282 -23.30 13.66 5.15
N VAL A 283 -22.65 13.64 3.99
CA VAL A 283 -22.63 12.46 3.12
C VAL A 283 -21.28 11.78 3.27
N GLY A 284 -21.26 10.54 3.74
CA GLY A 284 -20.07 9.69 3.80
C GLY A 284 -20.17 8.53 2.82
N ARG A 285 -19.03 8.02 2.35
CA ARG A 285 -18.99 6.70 1.70
C ARG A 285 -19.29 5.61 2.73
N ARG A 286 -19.88 4.52 2.26
CA ARG A 286 -20.11 3.34 3.11
C ARG A 286 -18.78 2.72 3.57
N PRO A 287 -18.77 2.11 4.77
CA PRO A 287 -17.65 1.26 5.17
C PRO A 287 -17.46 0.12 4.15
N PRO A 288 -16.26 -0.48 4.08
CA PRO A 288 -16.02 -1.64 3.23
C PRO A 288 -17.04 -2.74 3.50
N ALA A 289 -17.45 -3.46 2.45
CA ALA A 289 -18.25 -4.68 2.59
C ALA A 289 -17.60 -5.62 3.63
N ASP A 290 -18.40 -6.34 4.44
CA ASP A 290 -17.85 -7.35 5.37
C ASP A 290 -17.17 -8.48 4.57
N LEU A 291 -15.86 -8.36 4.39
CA LEU A 291 -15.06 -9.29 3.61
C LEU A 291 -15.07 -10.69 4.22
N THR A 292 -15.23 -10.78 5.55
CA THR A 292 -15.30 -12.06 6.27
C THR A 292 -16.51 -12.87 5.83
N ALA A 293 -17.68 -12.24 5.71
CA ALA A 293 -18.89 -12.90 5.28
C ALA A 293 -18.86 -13.16 3.77
N ALA A 294 -18.42 -12.18 2.99
CA ALA A 294 -18.40 -12.24 1.53
C ALA A 294 -17.51 -13.36 0.99
N TYR A 295 -16.34 -13.60 1.60
CA TYR A 295 -15.33 -14.54 1.10
C TYR A 295 -15.24 -15.86 1.87
N ARG A 296 -16.20 -16.15 2.75
CA ARG A 296 -16.17 -17.35 3.59
C ARG A 296 -16.13 -18.65 2.76
N SER A 297 -16.84 -18.68 1.64
CA SER A 297 -16.93 -19.86 0.77
C SER A 297 -15.60 -20.13 0.07
N GLU A 298 -15.06 -19.11 -0.62
CA GLU A 298 -13.82 -19.15 -1.39
C GLU A 298 -12.63 -19.42 -0.48
N ALA A 299 -12.56 -18.75 0.67
CA ALA A 299 -11.51 -19.02 1.67
C ALA A 299 -11.59 -20.45 2.20
N GLY A 300 -12.79 -20.98 2.44
CA GLY A 300 -12.98 -22.38 2.85
C GLY A 300 -12.50 -23.39 1.80
N GLN A 301 -12.71 -23.10 0.51
CA GLN A 301 -12.19 -23.93 -0.58
C GLN A 301 -10.66 -23.91 -0.65
N ILE A 302 -10.06 -22.72 -0.56
CA ILE A 302 -8.60 -22.55 -0.57
C ILE A 302 -7.96 -23.25 0.63
N LEU A 303 -8.52 -23.05 1.84
CA LEU A 303 -8.06 -23.73 3.06
C LEU A 303 -8.14 -25.26 2.93
N GLY A 304 -9.27 -25.79 2.45
CA GLY A 304 -9.44 -27.23 2.26
C GLY A 304 -8.43 -27.82 1.28
N ALA A 305 -8.18 -27.13 0.17
CA ALA A 305 -7.20 -27.55 -0.82
C ALA A 305 -5.77 -27.51 -0.26
N ALA A 306 -5.37 -26.41 0.38
CA ALA A 306 -4.02 -26.22 0.91
C ALA A 306 -3.70 -27.20 2.05
N LEU A 307 -4.62 -27.43 2.99
CA LEU A 307 -4.40 -28.31 4.14
C LEU A 307 -4.31 -29.80 3.78
N THR A 308 -4.75 -30.18 2.58
CA THR A 308 -4.64 -31.54 2.05
C THR A 308 -3.61 -31.68 0.93
N ASP A 309 -2.89 -30.60 0.62
CA ASP A 309 -1.91 -30.56 -0.46
C ASP A 309 -0.70 -31.46 -0.19
N VAL A 310 -0.25 -32.16 -1.22
CA VAL A 310 0.99 -32.95 -1.21
C VAL A 310 1.96 -32.49 -2.29
N GLU A 311 1.46 -31.87 -3.36
CA GLU A 311 2.27 -31.49 -4.52
C GLU A 311 3.23 -30.35 -4.18
N GLY A 312 2.84 -29.39 -3.33
CA GLY A 312 3.73 -28.34 -2.86
C GLY A 312 4.88 -28.91 -2.02
N TRP A 313 4.60 -29.91 -1.17
CA TRP A 313 5.65 -30.56 -0.37
C TRP A 313 6.64 -31.32 -1.25
N ASP A 314 6.15 -32.01 -2.29
CA ASP A 314 6.98 -32.71 -3.26
C ASP A 314 7.88 -31.74 -4.04
N LYS A 315 7.34 -30.56 -4.43
CA LYS A 315 8.12 -29.48 -5.05
C LYS A 315 9.22 -28.95 -4.13
N LEU A 316 8.88 -28.66 -2.86
CA LEU A 316 9.86 -28.16 -1.89
C LEU A 316 10.95 -29.21 -1.63
N THR A 317 10.56 -30.48 -1.53
CA THR A 317 11.49 -31.61 -1.38
C THR A 317 12.42 -31.71 -2.59
N TYR A 318 11.90 -31.58 -3.80
CA TYR A 318 12.72 -31.60 -5.02
C TYR A 318 13.72 -30.44 -5.04
N LEU A 319 13.25 -29.21 -4.75
CA LEU A 319 14.11 -28.03 -4.68
C LEU A 319 15.23 -28.23 -3.66
N ALA A 320 14.91 -28.71 -2.45
CA ALA A 320 15.88 -28.92 -1.38
C ALA A 320 16.87 -30.07 -1.67
N THR A 321 16.36 -31.23 -2.10
CA THR A 321 17.16 -32.46 -2.16
C THR A 321 17.85 -32.69 -3.52
N VAL A 322 17.22 -32.27 -4.62
CA VAL A 322 17.74 -32.53 -5.98
C VAL A 322 18.56 -31.35 -6.49
N ILE A 323 18.10 -30.12 -6.23
CA ILE A 323 18.81 -28.90 -6.63
C ILE A 323 19.76 -28.43 -5.51
N GLY A 324 19.25 -28.29 -4.28
CA GLY A 324 20.02 -27.84 -3.13
C GLY A 324 20.21 -26.32 -3.09
N HIS A 325 21.38 -25.91 -2.61
CA HIS A 325 21.76 -24.51 -2.52
C HIS A 325 21.82 -23.85 -3.91
N ARG A 326 21.46 -22.57 -3.98
CA ARG A 326 21.18 -21.90 -5.26
C ARG A 326 21.54 -20.42 -5.22
N LEU A 327 22.78 -20.13 -4.82
CA LEU A 327 23.32 -18.76 -4.81
C LEU A 327 23.26 -18.11 -6.19
N SER A 328 23.00 -16.81 -6.19
CA SER A 328 23.06 -15.97 -7.38
C SER A 328 24.34 -16.16 -8.20
N GLY A 329 24.16 -16.33 -9.50
CA GLY A 329 25.24 -16.61 -10.46
C GLY A 329 25.76 -18.06 -10.45
N SER A 330 25.20 -18.94 -9.60
CA SER A 330 25.58 -20.36 -9.55
C SER A 330 24.80 -21.22 -10.54
N PRO A 331 25.34 -22.38 -10.96
CA PRO A 331 24.60 -23.36 -11.75
C PRO A 331 23.33 -23.89 -11.07
N GLY A 332 23.31 -23.93 -9.73
CA GLY A 332 22.17 -24.43 -8.95
C GLY A 332 20.94 -23.54 -9.09
N LEU A 333 21.15 -22.21 -9.08
CA LEU A 333 20.06 -21.25 -9.31
C LEU A 333 19.48 -21.37 -10.72
N GLU A 334 20.32 -21.42 -11.75
CA GLU A 334 19.83 -21.54 -13.13
C GLU A 334 19.07 -22.86 -13.35
N GLN A 335 19.54 -23.95 -12.74
CA GLN A 335 18.81 -25.23 -12.74
C GLN A 335 17.45 -25.11 -12.02
N ALA A 336 17.39 -24.39 -10.91
CA ALA A 336 16.14 -24.12 -10.20
C ALA A 336 15.16 -23.33 -11.07
N ILE A 337 15.64 -22.26 -11.71
CA ILE A 337 14.84 -21.38 -12.56
C ILE A 337 14.24 -22.17 -13.73
N ASP A 338 15.07 -22.97 -14.41
CA ASP A 338 14.61 -23.84 -15.51
C ASP A 338 13.56 -24.83 -15.02
N TRP A 339 13.82 -25.51 -13.89
CA TRP A 339 12.87 -26.44 -13.30
C TRP A 339 11.54 -25.78 -12.92
N ALA A 340 11.56 -24.61 -12.29
CA ALA A 340 10.36 -23.87 -11.91
C ALA A 340 9.52 -23.50 -13.14
N VAL A 341 10.15 -22.94 -14.17
CA VAL A 341 9.47 -22.58 -15.42
C VAL A 341 8.85 -23.79 -16.11
N GLU A 342 9.61 -24.87 -16.30
CA GLU A 342 9.11 -26.09 -16.94
C GLU A 342 7.95 -26.70 -16.17
N THR A 343 8.05 -26.74 -14.83
CA THR A 343 7.00 -27.29 -13.98
C THR A 343 5.75 -26.41 -13.98
N MET A 344 5.88 -25.09 -13.85
CA MET A 344 4.75 -24.15 -13.94
C MET A 344 4.04 -24.24 -15.30
N GLN A 345 4.79 -24.40 -16.40
CA GLN A 345 4.22 -24.62 -17.73
C GLN A 345 3.45 -25.94 -17.82
N ALA A 346 4.02 -27.03 -17.29
CA ALA A 346 3.37 -28.33 -17.24
C ALA A 346 2.09 -28.32 -16.39
N GLU A 347 2.03 -27.44 -15.38
CA GLU A 347 0.85 -27.20 -14.56
C GLU A 347 -0.22 -26.33 -15.25
N GLY A 348 0.10 -25.73 -16.40
CA GLY A 348 -0.81 -24.88 -17.18
C GLY A 348 -0.81 -23.42 -16.75
N LEU A 349 0.13 -22.99 -15.90
CA LEU A 349 0.26 -21.59 -15.49
C LEU A 349 0.88 -20.74 -16.61
N ARG A 350 0.46 -19.48 -16.70
CA ARG A 350 1.09 -18.50 -17.58
C ARG A 350 2.37 -18.00 -16.92
N VAL A 351 3.52 -18.53 -17.34
CA VAL A 351 4.84 -18.22 -16.76
C VAL A 351 5.80 -17.62 -17.78
N HIS A 352 6.64 -16.68 -17.35
CA HIS A 352 7.75 -16.13 -18.12
C HIS A 352 8.95 -15.77 -17.23
N LYS A 353 10.12 -15.61 -17.85
CA LYS A 353 11.35 -15.15 -17.20
C LYS A 353 11.52 -13.64 -17.43
N GLN A 354 11.93 -12.91 -16.40
CA GLN A 354 12.40 -11.52 -16.51
C GLN A 354 13.91 -11.50 -16.27
N PRO A 355 14.73 -11.01 -17.23
CA PRO A 355 16.19 -11.01 -17.09
C PRO A 355 16.65 -10.07 -15.99
N VAL A 356 17.67 -10.49 -15.23
CA VAL A 356 18.31 -9.73 -14.16
C VAL A 356 19.82 -9.98 -14.22
N MET A 357 20.63 -8.93 -14.22
CA MET A 357 22.08 -9.07 -14.06
C MET A 357 22.42 -9.24 -12.58
N VAL A 358 23.04 -10.36 -12.19
CA VAL A 358 23.33 -10.72 -10.80
C VAL A 358 24.84 -10.82 -10.55
N PRO A 359 25.32 -10.51 -9.32
CA PRO A 359 26.71 -10.75 -8.95
C PRO A 359 27.04 -12.24 -8.96
N HIS A 360 28.28 -12.57 -9.32
CA HIS A 360 28.78 -13.94 -9.33
C HIS A 360 29.93 -14.11 -8.35
N TRP A 361 29.59 -14.44 -7.10
CA TRP A 361 30.57 -14.72 -6.06
C TRP A 361 30.76 -16.23 -5.87
N VAL A 362 32.02 -16.65 -5.74
CA VAL A 362 32.38 -18.06 -5.48
C VAL A 362 33.19 -18.14 -4.20
N ARG A 363 32.68 -18.86 -3.20
CA ARG A 363 33.30 -19.07 -1.88
C ARG A 363 34.66 -19.78 -1.93
N GLY A 364 34.74 -20.87 -2.70
CA GLY A 364 35.93 -21.73 -2.74
C GLY A 364 36.21 -22.45 -1.41
N ARG A 365 37.42 -22.97 -1.23
CA ARG A 365 37.82 -23.60 0.04
C ARG A 365 38.21 -22.55 1.07
N GLU A 366 37.96 -22.88 2.33
CA GLU A 366 38.30 -22.03 3.45
C GLU A 366 38.72 -22.83 4.69
N SER A 367 39.60 -22.25 5.50
CA SER A 367 40.01 -22.81 6.80
C SER A 367 40.57 -21.74 7.73
N LEU A 368 40.42 -21.98 9.04
CA LEU A 368 41.03 -21.17 10.09
C LEU A 368 41.73 -22.07 11.11
N VAL A 369 43.03 -21.86 11.29
CA VAL A 369 43.83 -22.61 12.27
C VAL A 369 44.38 -21.65 13.31
N VAL A 370 44.04 -21.85 14.57
CA VAL A 370 44.75 -21.23 15.70
C VAL A 370 46.12 -21.89 15.80
N LEU A 371 47.19 -21.11 15.81
CA LEU A 371 48.57 -21.58 15.97
C LEU A 371 49.04 -21.44 17.42
N GLU A 372 48.70 -20.32 18.05
CA GLU A 372 49.02 -20.02 19.45
C GLU A 372 47.75 -19.62 20.21
N PRO A 373 47.59 -20.01 21.49
CA PRO A 373 48.56 -20.71 22.35
C PRO A 373 48.59 -22.23 22.17
N ARG A 374 47.64 -22.81 21.43
CA ARG A 374 47.59 -24.23 21.10
C ARG A 374 46.99 -24.41 19.73
N GLU A 375 47.60 -25.28 18.94
CA GLU A 375 47.09 -25.64 17.64
C GLU A 375 45.66 -26.20 17.72
N ARG A 376 44.74 -25.57 16.98
CA ARG A 376 43.34 -26.02 16.84
C ARG A 376 42.73 -25.44 15.57
N GLU A 377 42.13 -26.30 14.75
CA GLU A 377 41.30 -25.87 13.63
C GLU A 377 39.91 -25.45 14.11
N LEU A 378 39.42 -24.32 13.61
CA LEU A 378 38.09 -23.77 13.92
C LEU A 378 37.17 -23.94 12.71
N ARG A 379 35.87 -24.11 12.99
CA ARG A 379 34.86 -24.02 11.94
C ARG A 379 34.61 -22.56 11.61
N ILE A 380 34.73 -22.24 10.33
CA ILE A 380 34.41 -20.93 9.78
C ILE A 380 33.50 -21.06 8.57
N LEU A 381 32.86 -19.95 8.23
CA LEU A 381 32.15 -19.82 6.97
C LEU A 381 32.33 -18.40 6.43
N GLY A 382 32.87 -18.28 5.22
CA GLY A 382 33.18 -17.02 4.57
C GLY A 382 31.94 -16.13 4.48
N LEU A 383 32.11 -14.82 4.62
CA LEU A 383 31.00 -13.91 4.40
C LEU A 383 30.76 -13.75 2.90
N GLY A 384 29.50 -13.69 2.50
CA GLY A 384 29.14 -13.48 1.10
C GLY A 384 29.73 -12.19 0.57
N ASN A 385 30.24 -12.22 -0.65
CA ASN A 385 31.00 -11.15 -1.30
C ASN A 385 32.41 -10.91 -0.75
N SER A 386 32.89 -11.68 0.24
CA SER A 386 34.24 -11.48 0.75
C SER A 386 35.32 -11.84 -0.28
N VAL A 387 36.43 -11.09 -0.28
CA VAL A 387 37.63 -11.46 -1.04
C VAL A 387 38.38 -12.63 -0.37
N GLY A 388 39.07 -13.42 -1.19
CA GLY A 388 39.97 -14.47 -0.72
C GLY A 388 41.25 -13.93 -0.11
N THR A 389 41.93 -14.78 0.65
CA THR A 389 43.30 -14.52 1.11
C THR A 389 44.29 -14.64 -0.06
N PRO A 390 45.52 -14.11 0.07
CA PRO A 390 46.63 -14.54 -0.78
C PRO A 390 46.77 -16.08 -0.77
N PRO A 391 47.35 -16.70 -1.83
CA PRO A 391 47.45 -18.17 -1.94
C PRO A 391 48.16 -18.86 -0.75
N GLU A 392 49.10 -18.18 -0.10
CA GLU A 392 49.81 -18.64 1.09
C GLU A 392 49.00 -18.53 2.40
N GLY A 393 47.81 -17.92 2.35
CA GLY A 393 46.99 -17.58 3.51
C GLY A 393 47.52 -16.35 4.26
N ILE A 394 46.76 -15.92 5.28
CA ILE A 394 47.16 -14.81 6.18
C ILE A 394 47.46 -15.41 7.55
N THR A 395 48.71 -15.29 8.00
CA THR A 395 49.10 -15.63 9.39
C THR A 395 49.35 -14.35 10.15
N ALA A 396 48.55 -14.06 11.17
CA ALA A 396 48.68 -12.83 11.95
C ALA A 396 48.18 -13.01 13.40
N PRO A 397 48.67 -12.18 14.34
CA PRO A 397 48.04 -12.07 15.65
C PRO A 397 46.64 -11.45 15.52
N VAL A 398 45.77 -11.76 16.47
CA VAL A 398 44.39 -11.24 16.49
C VAL A 398 44.23 -10.04 17.42
N VAL A 399 43.26 -9.18 17.11
CA VAL A 399 42.72 -8.14 17.98
C VAL A 399 41.26 -8.48 18.24
N ILE A 400 40.89 -8.66 19.50
CA ILE A 400 39.55 -9.11 19.89
C ILE A 400 38.80 -7.91 20.45
N VAL A 401 37.61 -7.65 19.92
CA VAL A 401 36.76 -6.52 20.28
C VAL A 401 35.31 -6.95 20.45
N GLY A 402 34.59 -6.32 21.37
CA GLY A 402 33.17 -6.50 21.64
C GLY A 402 32.27 -5.48 20.94
N SER A 403 32.81 -4.43 20.33
CA SER A 403 32.04 -3.43 19.59
C SER A 403 32.87 -2.66 18.55
N PHE A 404 32.21 -1.82 17.74
CA PHE A 404 32.91 -0.91 16.81
C PHE A 404 33.64 0.21 17.55
N GLU A 405 33.08 0.71 18.65
CA GLU A 405 33.66 1.77 19.47
C GLU A 405 34.96 1.30 20.13
N GLU A 406 35.00 0.03 20.60
CA GLU A 406 36.23 -0.56 21.14
C GLU A 406 37.33 -0.67 20.08
N LEU A 407 36.96 -1.11 18.87
CA LEU A 407 37.89 -1.17 17.73
C LEU A 407 38.48 0.21 17.41
N GLU A 408 37.64 1.24 17.34
CA GLU A 408 38.07 2.61 17.07
C GLU A 408 38.98 3.15 18.18
N ALA A 409 38.66 2.88 19.44
CA ALA A 409 39.44 3.31 20.59
C ALA A 409 40.85 2.70 20.62
N LEU A 410 41.05 1.49 20.07
CA LEU A 410 42.37 0.88 19.93
C LEU A 410 43.27 1.64 18.95
N GLY A 411 42.68 2.24 17.91
CA GLY A 411 43.38 3.00 16.88
C GLY A 411 44.26 2.15 15.96
N ARG A 412 44.76 2.78 14.89
CA ARG A 412 45.58 2.13 13.85
C ARG A 412 46.81 1.43 14.42
N GLU A 413 47.51 2.05 15.37
CA GLU A 413 48.74 1.52 15.97
C GLU A 413 48.58 0.12 16.58
N ARG A 414 47.37 -0.21 17.04
CA ARG A 414 47.09 -1.50 17.69
C ARG A 414 46.50 -2.54 16.75
N VAL A 415 45.95 -2.12 15.60
CA VAL A 415 45.17 -2.94 14.66
C VAL A 415 45.93 -3.26 13.38
N GLU A 416 46.80 -2.36 12.92
CA GLU A 416 47.51 -2.50 11.65
C GLU A 416 48.28 -3.82 11.55
N GLY A 417 48.06 -4.57 10.47
CA GLY A 417 48.69 -5.87 10.21
C GLY A 417 48.08 -7.05 10.98
N LYS A 418 46.97 -6.87 11.70
CA LYS A 418 46.33 -7.90 12.52
C LYS A 418 44.98 -8.34 11.98
N ILE A 419 44.49 -9.48 12.48
CA ILE A 419 43.13 -9.96 12.19
C ILE A 419 42.20 -9.48 13.30
N VAL A 420 41.13 -8.77 12.95
CA VAL A 420 40.13 -8.32 13.93
C VAL A 420 39.10 -9.42 14.16
N VAL A 421 38.84 -9.76 15.42
CA VAL A 421 37.81 -10.71 15.84
C VAL A 421 36.72 -9.93 16.58
N TYR A 422 35.53 -9.86 15.99
CA TYR A 422 34.34 -9.28 16.61
C TYR A 422 33.64 -10.32 17.49
N ALA A 423 34.07 -10.43 18.74
CA ALA A 423 33.52 -11.34 19.75
C ALA A 423 32.39 -10.67 20.56
N VAL A 424 31.41 -10.12 19.84
CA VAL A 424 30.30 -9.34 20.39
C VAL A 424 29.30 -10.22 21.15
N GLU A 425 28.52 -9.63 22.05
CA GLU A 425 27.38 -10.34 22.66
C GLU A 425 26.19 -10.43 21.68
N TRP A 426 25.30 -11.40 21.91
CA TRP A 426 24.05 -11.49 21.17
C TRP A 426 23.02 -10.53 21.75
N GLU A 427 22.55 -9.60 20.93
CA GLU A 427 21.52 -8.62 21.29
C GLU A 427 20.34 -8.65 20.30
N GLY A 428 20.15 -9.78 19.63
CA GLY A 428 19.19 -9.96 18.55
C GLY A 428 19.80 -9.68 17.16
N TYR A 429 19.13 -10.21 16.13
CA TYR A 429 19.66 -10.21 14.76
C TYR A 429 19.98 -8.81 14.27
N GLY A 430 19.04 -7.86 14.39
CA GLY A 430 19.22 -6.49 13.90
C GLY A 430 20.40 -5.74 14.53
N ARG A 431 20.79 -6.06 15.78
CA ARG A 431 21.96 -5.47 16.45
C ARG A 431 23.27 -6.19 16.11
N THR A 432 23.24 -7.50 15.92
CA THR A 432 24.46 -8.29 15.66
C THR A 432 24.83 -8.32 14.17
N VAL A 433 23.87 -8.27 13.26
CA VAL A 433 24.09 -8.38 11.81
C VAL A 433 24.98 -7.27 11.23
N GLN A 434 25.05 -6.10 11.88
CA GLN A 434 25.90 -5.00 11.44
C GLN A 434 27.40 -5.37 11.38
N PHE A 435 27.87 -6.27 12.26
CA PHE A 435 29.26 -6.73 12.24
C PHE A 435 29.54 -7.60 11.03
N ARG A 436 28.59 -8.45 10.62
CA ARG A 436 28.64 -9.20 9.35
C ARG A 436 28.70 -8.24 8.16
N SER A 437 27.79 -7.26 8.12
CA SER A 437 27.61 -6.37 6.97
C SER A 437 28.76 -5.37 6.79
N ARG A 438 29.31 -4.80 7.87
CA ARG A 438 30.24 -3.66 7.81
C ARG A 438 31.57 -3.90 8.54
N GLY A 439 31.74 -5.01 9.25
CA GLY A 439 32.91 -5.27 10.09
C GLY A 439 34.22 -5.27 9.32
N ALA A 440 34.26 -5.89 8.13
CA ALA A 440 35.48 -5.93 7.33
C ALA A 440 36.00 -4.51 7.00
N SER A 441 35.13 -3.62 6.51
CA SER A 441 35.54 -2.24 6.19
C SER A 441 35.92 -1.42 7.42
N ARG A 442 35.24 -1.62 8.56
CA ARG A 442 35.62 -0.94 9.82
C ARG A 442 36.99 -1.38 10.33
N ALA A 443 37.32 -2.66 10.20
CA ALA A 443 38.65 -3.18 10.52
C ALA A 443 39.72 -2.69 9.51
N ALA A 444 39.39 -2.71 8.22
CA ALA A 444 40.27 -2.25 7.14
C ALA A 444 40.67 -0.78 7.28
N ALA A 445 39.75 0.08 7.74
CA ALA A 445 40.02 1.51 8.02
C ALA A 445 41.21 1.72 8.98
N LEU A 446 41.44 0.76 9.88
CA LEU A 446 42.54 0.78 10.86
C LEU A 446 43.73 -0.11 10.44
N GLY A 447 43.76 -0.59 9.20
CA GLY A 447 44.86 -1.39 8.65
C GLY A 447 44.84 -2.87 9.02
N ALA A 448 43.70 -3.40 9.47
CA ALA A 448 43.54 -4.84 9.66
C ALA A 448 43.71 -5.59 8.33
N VAL A 449 44.18 -6.84 8.38
CA VAL A 449 44.43 -7.67 7.20
C VAL A 449 43.32 -8.71 6.95
N ALA A 450 42.47 -8.98 7.94
CA ALA A 450 41.24 -9.77 7.80
C ALA A 450 40.30 -9.49 8.98
N ALA A 451 39.04 -9.92 8.86
CA ALA A 451 38.05 -9.84 9.92
C ALA A 451 37.39 -11.22 10.18
N LEU A 452 37.13 -11.53 11.45
CA LEU A 452 36.38 -12.70 11.87
C LEU A 452 35.20 -12.22 12.71
N ILE A 453 33.97 -12.58 12.33
CA ILE A 453 32.75 -12.10 13.00
C ILE A 453 32.08 -13.22 13.76
N ARG A 454 31.56 -12.93 14.95
CA ARG A 454 30.61 -13.85 15.60
C ARG A 454 29.37 -14.00 14.70
N SER A 455 28.95 -15.25 14.44
CA SER A 455 27.70 -15.54 13.72
C SER A 455 26.49 -14.83 14.33
N ALA A 456 25.56 -14.37 13.49
CA ALA A 456 24.39 -13.58 13.90
C ALA A 456 23.24 -14.45 14.42
N THR A 457 23.52 -15.28 15.43
CA THR A 457 22.53 -16.17 16.07
C THR A 457 22.57 -16.11 17.58
N GLY A 458 21.45 -16.44 18.25
CA GLY A 458 21.37 -16.65 19.69
C GLY A 458 21.73 -18.08 20.12
N HIS A 459 21.65 -19.05 19.22
CA HIS A 459 21.86 -20.46 19.49
C HIS A 459 22.78 -21.06 18.42
N SER A 460 23.78 -21.84 18.86
CA SER A 460 24.77 -22.46 17.96
C SER A 460 25.10 -23.84 18.49
N LEU A 461 25.26 -24.78 17.56
CA LEU A 461 25.81 -26.11 17.82
C LEU A 461 27.02 -26.30 16.92
N ASN A 462 28.00 -25.42 17.07
CA ASN A 462 29.18 -25.32 16.20
C ASN A 462 28.83 -25.01 14.73
N THR A 463 27.87 -24.10 14.53
CA THR A 463 27.34 -23.69 13.21
C THR A 463 27.73 -22.24 12.90
N PRO A 464 28.68 -21.99 11.97
CA PRO A 464 28.97 -20.64 11.50
C PRO A 464 27.90 -20.18 10.47
N HIS A 465 27.51 -18.91 10.52
CA HIS A 465 26.47 -18.33 9.67
C HIS A 465 27.08 -17.37 8.65
N THR A 466 26.85 -17.60 7.36
CA THR A 466 27.25 -16.67 6.30
C THR A 466 26.25 -15.51 6.20
N GLY A 467 26.27 -14.81 5.07
CA GLY A 467 25.43 -13.64 4.79
C GLY A 467 26.24 -12.54 4.14
N ALA A 468 25.52 -11.58 3.54
CA ALA A 468 26.15 -10.51 2.78
C ALA A 468 27.05 -9.63 3.66
N LEU A 469 28.28 -9.48 3.18
CA LEU A 469 29.19 -8.39 3.50
C LEU A 469 29.04 -7.30 2.42
N ARG A 470 29.15 -6.04 2.84
CA ARG A 470 29.27 -4.90 1.94
C ARG A 470 30.57 -4.16 2.23
N TYR A 471 31.47 -4.11 1.23
CA TYR A 471 32.65 -3.28 1.32
C TYR A 471 32.29 -1.80 1.13
N ASP A 472 32.93 -0.97 1.94
CA ASP A 472 33.03 0.47 1.74
C ASP A 472 34.16 0.75 0.73
N GLU A 473 33.85 1.51 -0.32
CA GLU A 473 34.78 1.84 -1.41
C GLU A 473 35.98 2.67 -0.94
N ASP A 474 35.86 3.36 0.21
CA ASP A 474 36.92 4.19 0.78
C ASP A 474 38.05 3.36 1.45
N HIS A 475 37.86 2.04 1.59
CA HIS A 475 38.76 1.16 2.32
C HIS A 475 39.13 -0.10 1.51
N PRO A 476 40.33 -0.67 1.71
CA PRO A 476 40.69 -1.91 1.02
C PRO A 476 39.78 -3.06 1.44
N GLU A 477 39.42 -3.89 0.46
CA GLU A 477 38.71 -5.13 0.71
C GLU A 477 39.64 -6.10 1.43
N ILE A 478 39.18 -6.65 2.57
CA ILE A 478 39.93 -7.64 3.36
C ILE A 478 39.10 -8.92 3.53
N PRO A 479 39.73 -10.11 3.58
CA PRO A 479 39.04 -11.36 3.81
C PRO A 479 38.24 -11.34 5.10
N ALA A 480 37.04 -11.91 5.06
CA ALA A 480 36.11 -11.91 6.19
C ALA A 480 35.31 -13.22 6.28
N ALA A 481 35.29 -13.82 7.46
CA ALA A 481 34.54 -15.05 7.73
C ALA A 481 33.81 -15.01 9.07
N ALA A 482 32.74 -15.77 9.19
CA ALA A 482 32.02 -16.00 10.43
C ALA A 482 32.64 -17.13 11.25
N LEU A 483 32.69 -16.91 12.56
CA LEU A 483 32.98 -17.89 13.60
C LEU A 483 31.68 -18.40 14.19
N THR A 484 31.72 -19.61 14.75
CA THR A 484 30.68 -20.11 15.66
C THR A 484 30.56 -19.20 16.90
N ALA A 485 29.41 -19.20 17.56
CA ALA A 485 29.22 -18.41 18.78
C ALA A 485 30.18 -18.87 19.90
N GLU A 486 30.49 -20.17 19.94
CA GLU A 486 31.36 -20.82 20.91
C GLU A 486 32.83 -20.42 20.70
N ASP A 487 33.27 -20.34 19.45
CA ASP A 487 34.64 -19.91 19.12
C ASP A 487 34.83 -18.41 19.34
N ALA A 488 33.83 -17.58 19.00
CA ALA A 488 33.85 -16.16 19.36
C ALA A 488 33.94 -15.96 20.89
N ALA A 489 33.16 -16.72 21.66
CA ALA A 489 33.24 -16.71 23.13
C ALA A 489 34.60 -17.22 23.64
N TRP A 490 35.23 -18.16 22.95
CA TRP A 490 36.60 -18.59 23.26
C TRP A 490 37.61 -17.46 23.06
N PHE A 491 37.55 -16.74 21.94
CA PHE A 491 38.40 -15.56 21.73
C PHE A 491 38.20 -14.52 22.84
N ARG A 492 36.96 -14.20 23.20
CA ARG A 492 36.69 -13.28 24.31
C ARG A 492 37.35 -13.71 25.62
N ARG A 493 37.23 -14.99 26.00
CA ARG A 493 37.93 -15.51 27.20
C ARG A 493 39.45 -15.42 27.09
N MET A 494 40.01 -15.57 25.89
CA MET A 494 41.46 -15.39 25.66
C MET A 494 41.88 -13.94 25.91
N ALA A 495 41.09 -12.96 25.46
CA ALA A 495 41.31 -11.54 25.74
C ALA A 495 41.21 -11.23 27.24
N GLU A 496 40.18 -11.75 27.93
CA GLU A 496 40.00 -11.59 29.39
C GLU A 496 41.17 -12.18 30.20
N LEU A 497 41.77 -13.27 29.71
CA LEU A 497 42.96 -13.89 30.31
C LEU A 497 44.27 -13.19 29.94
N GLY A 498 44.25 -12.14 29.11
CA GLY A 498 45.43 -11.42 28.63
C GLY A 498 46.36 -12.33 27.81
N ARG A 499 45.80 -13.25 27.03
CA ARG A 499 46.54 -14.20 26.21
C ARG A 499 46.51 -13.79 24.75
N ASP A 500 47.70 -13.70 24.16
CA ASP A 500 47.83 -13.51 22.72
C ASP A 500 47.37 -14.74 21.95
N VAL A 501 46.77 -14.51 20.79
CA VAL A 501 46.31 -15.55 19.87
C VAL A 501 46.79 -15.21 18.47
N THR A 502 47.39 -16.20 17.82
CA THR A 502 47.85 -16.10 16.42
C THR A 502 47.09 -17.13 15.61
N VAL A 503 46.55 -16.72 14.47
CA VAL A 503 45.78 -17.59 13.58
C VAL A 503 46.33 -17.55 12.17
N ARG A 504 46.05 -18.61 11.41
CA ARG A 504 46.22 -18.67 9.97
C ARG A 504 44.86 -18.84 9.31
N LEU A 505 44.45 -17.84 8.53
CA LEU A 505 43.22 -17.84 7.72
C LEU A 505 43.58 -18.15 6.27
N THR A 506 42.81 -19.02 5.61
CA THR A 506 42.90 -19.30 4.18
C THR A 506 41.49 -19.22 3.58
N MET A 507 41.30 -18.46 2.52
CA MET A 507 40.04 -18.34 1.79
C MET A 507 40.31 -18.23 0.29
N GLU A 508 39.64 -19.03 -0.54
CA GLU A 508 39.74 -18.99 -2.00
C GLU A 508 38.66 -18.12 -2.67
N ALA A 509 37.91 -17.37 -1.85
CA ALA A 509 36.76 -16.60 -2.28
C ALA A 509 37.12 -15.58 -3.37
N ARG A 510 36.23 -15.39 -4.33
CA ARG A 510 36.44 -14.45 -5.44
C ARG A 510 35.12 -13.95 -6.00
N MET A 511 35.12 -12.67 -6.37
CA MET A 511 34.08 -12.08 -7.21
C MET A 511 34.48 -12.27 -8.68
N LEU A 512 33.54 -12.76 -9.48
CA LEU A 512 33.63 -12.86 -10.93
C LEU A 512 32.76 -11.76 -11.56
N ASP A 513 32.85 -11.62 -12.89
CA ASP A 513 31.97 -10.71 -13.61
C ASP A 513 30.50 -11.08 -13.38
N ASP A 514 29.64 -10.06 -13.28
CA ASP A 514 28.20 -10.22 -13.20
C ASP A 514 27.69 -11.08 -14.37
N VAL A 515 26.71 -11.93 -14.08
CA VAL A 515 26.10 -12.83 -15.05
C VAL A 515 24.60 -12.58 -15.17
N GLU A 516 24.03 -12.92 -16.32
CA GLU A 516 22.58 -12.86 -16.52
C GLU A 516 21.91 -14.04 -15.77
N SER A 517 20.81 -13.75 -15.09
CA SER A 517 19.89 -14.69 -14.43
C SER A 517 18.46 -14.16 -14.59
N TYR A 518 17.48 -14.71 -13.85
CA TYR A 518 16.07 -14.38 -14.07
C TYR A 518 15.21 -14.40 -12.80
N ASN A 519 14.29 -13.42 -12.71
CA ASN A 519 13.06 -13.62 -11.92
C ASN A 519 12.13 -14.56 -12.68
N VAL A 520 11.37 -15.40 -11.97
CA VAL A 520 10.30 -16.24 -12.54
C VAL A 520 8.94 -15.65 -12.17
N ILE A 521 8.10 -15.36 -13.16
CA ILE A 521 6.80 -14.70 -12.96
C ILE A 521 5.69 -15.58 -13.51
N ALA A 522 4.70 -15.91 -12.67
CA ALA A 522 3.51 -16.68 -13.04
C ALA A 522 2.22 -15.98 -12.62
N GLU A 523 1.16 -16.08 -13.43
CA GLU A 523 -0.07 -15.28 -13.22
C GLU A 523 -1.37 -16.02 -13.50
N ILE A 524 -2.41 -15.66 -12.74
CA ILE A 524 -3.82 -15.82 -13.10
C ILE A 524 -4.34 -14.44 -13.52
N PRO A 525 -4.67 -14.21 -14.81
CA PRO A 525 -5.21 -12.93 -15.26
C PRO A 525 -6.56 -12.61 -14.62
N GLY A 526 -6.73 -11.34 -14.23
CA GLY A 526 -7.98 -10.83 -13.67
C GLY A 526 -9.16 -10.92 -14.66
N SER A 527 -10.37 -11.09 -14.13
CA SER A 527 -11.59 -11.21 -14.93
C SER A 527 -12.23 -9.86 -15.30
N GLU A 528 -12.05 -8.83 -14.47
CA GLU A 528 -12.68 -7.51 -14.66
C GLU A 528 -11.67 -6.38 -14.81
N ARG A 529 -10.56 -6.44 -14.06
CA ARG A 529 -9.47 -5.44 -14.00
C ARG A 529 -8.12 -6.13 -14.14
N PRO A 530 -7.82 -6.75 -15.29
CA PRO A 530 -6.59 -7.52 -15.50
C PRO A 530 -5.30 -6.69 -15.40
N GLU A 531 -5.38 -5.37 -15.54
CA GLU A 531 -4.29 -4.41 -15.36
C GLU A 531 -3.92 -4.20 -13.90
N GLU A 532 -4.86 -4.38 -12.96
CA GLU A 532 -4.61 -4.28 -11.52
C GLU A 532 -3.97 -5.57 -11.01
N ILE A 533 -2.94 -5.46 -10.17
CA ILE A 533 -2.10 -6.58 -9.77
C ILE A 533 -2.04 -6.70 -8.25
N VAL A 534 -2.28 -7.90 -7.73
CA VAL A 534 -1.78 -8.34 -6.43
C VAL A 534 -0.60 -9.26 -6.68
N VAL A 535 0.58 -8.85 -6.22
CA VAL A 535 1.81 -9.63 -6.37
C VAL A 535 2.15 -10.31 -5.04
N MET A 536 2.56 -11.58 -5.09
CA MET A 536 3.06 -12.31 -3.93
C MET A 536 4.29 -13.15 -4.27
N GLY A 537 5.15 -13.44 -3.31
CA GLY A 537 6.34 -14.24 -3.58
C GLY A 537 7.31 -14.39 -2.41
N GLY A 538 8.51 -14.79 -2.78
CA GLY A 538 9.71 -14.92 -1.96
C GLY A 538 10.93 -14.94 -2.87
N HIS A 539 12.13 -14.98 -2.29
CA HIS A 539 13.35 -15.00 -3.09
C HIS A 539 13.79 -16.43 -3.39
N TYR A 540 14.23 -16.62 -4.64
CA TYR A 540 14.48 -17.94 -5.18
C TYR A 540 15.92 -18.37 -5.06
N ASP A 541 16.87 -17.44 -4.91
CA ASP A 541 18.22 -17.80 -4.53
C ASP A 541 18.32 -18.19 -3.05
N SER A 542 19.49 -18.66 -2.65
CA SER A 542 19.83 -18.93 -1.25
C SER A 542 21.33 -18.72 -1.08
N TRP A 543 21.85 -18.72 0.14
CA TRP A 543 23.29 -18.96 0.29
C TRP A 543 23.74 -20.28 -0.32
N ASP A 544 25.03 -20.39 -0.59
CA ASP A 544 25.71 -21.56 -1.16
C ASP A 544 26.03 -22.65 -0.13
N VAL A 545 25.33 -22.64 1.00
CA VAL A 545 25.39 -23.65 2.06
C VAL A 545 24.01 -24.18 2.37
N GLY A 546 23.94 -25.38 2.94
CA GLY A 546 22.67 -26.03 3.24
C GLY A 546 21.87 -26.32 1.97
N GLU A 547 20.54 -26.22 2.08
CA GLU A 547 19.57 -26.47 1.01
C GLU A 547 18.69 -25.24 0.74
N GLY A 548 18.84 -24.15 1.50
CA GLY A 548 18.08 -22.90 1.32
C GLY A 548 16.57 -23.09 1.44
N VAL A 549 16.11 -23.81 2.47
CA VAL A 549 14.71 -24.23 2.59
C VAL A 549 13.88 -23.18 3.31
N HIS A 550 14.30 -22.76 4.50
CA HIS A 550 13.66 -21.66 5.20
C HIS A 550 13.97 -20.32 4.53
N ASP A 551 15.09 -20.24 3.81
CA ASP A 551 15.63 -19.00 3.25
C ASP A 551 16.06 -19.21 1.77
N ASP A 552 15.13 -19.16 0.80
CA ASP A 552 13.68 -18.95 0.98
C ASP A 552 12.85 -19.89 0.08
N GLY A 553 13.29 -21.15 -0.01
CA GLY A 553 12.67 -22.15 -0.86
C GLY A 553 11.20 -22.42 -0.50
N ALA A 554 10.89 -22.42 0.80
CA ALA A 554 9.56 -22.66 1.31
C ALA A 554 8.59 -21.53 0.92
N ALA A 555 8.95 -20.26 0.99
CA ALA A 555 8.04 -19.20 0.55
C ALA A 555 7.77 -19.24 -0.94
N CYS A 556 8.83 -19.44 -1.74
CA CYS A 556 8.72 -19.55 -3.18
C CYS A 556 7.74 -20.64 -3.60
N VAL A 557 7.92 -21.85 -3.04
CA VAL A 557 7.02 -22.97 -3.34
C VAL A 557 5.64 -22.75 -2.73
N ALA A 558 5.51 -22.12 -1.55
CA ALA A 558 4.22 -21.84 -0.94
C ALA A 558 3.38 -20.85 -1.77
N ALA A 559 3.99 -19.74 -2.23
CA ALA A 559 3.34 -18.74 -3.07
C ALA A 559 2.93 -19.33 -4.43
N TRP A 560 3.83 -20.07 -5.08
CA TRP A 560 3.53 -20.79 -6.31
C TRP A 560 2.38 -21.78 -6.11
N GLN A 561 2.45 -22.64 -5.08
CA GLN A 561 1.41 -23.64 -4.85
C GLN A 561 0.07 -22.99 -4.51
N ALA A 562 0.05 -21.86 -3.80
CA ALA A 562 -1.16 -21.09 -3.54
C ALA A 562 -1.82 -20.63 -4.86
N LEU A 563 -1.05 -20.04 -5.77
CA LEU A 563 -1.52 -19.65 -7.10
C LEU A 563 -2.07 -20.87 -7.87
N ARG A 564 -1.34 -21.99 -7.84
CA ARG A 564 -1.74 -23.23 -8.52
C ARG A 564 -3.07 -23.78 -7.99
N LEU A 565 -3.28 -23.77 -6.68
CA LEU A 565 -4.52 -24.26 -6.07
C LEU A 565 -5.70 -23.35 -6.41
N ILE A 566 -5.52 -22.02 -6.42
CA ILE A 566 -6.56 -21.06 -6.83
C ILE A 566 -7.00 -21.33 -8.28
N ASP A 567 -6.04 -21.50 -9.21
CA ASP A 567 -6.32 -21.83 -10.61
C ASP A 567 -7.07 -23.16 -10.74
N ARG A 568 -6.64 -24.21 -10.02
CA ARG A 568 -7.28 -25.54 -10.04
C ARG A 568 -8.70 -25.53 -9.49
N LEU A 569 -8.99 -24.68 -8.51
CA LEU A 569 -10.32 -24.47 -7.95
C LEU A 569 -11.24 -23.70 -8.92
N GLY A 570 -10.70 -23.15 -10.01
CA GLY A 570 -11.46 -22.35 -10.97
C GLY A 570 -11.83 -20.96 -10.46
N LEU A 571 -11.19 -20.51 -9.38
CA LEU A 571 -11.40 -19.19 -8.80
C LEU A 571 -10.70 -18.14 -9.68
N ARG A 572 -11.48 -17.20 -10.23
CA ARG A 572 -10.98 -16.15 -11.12
C ARG A 572 -11.16 -14.77 -10.48
N PRO A 573 -10.14 -14.22 -9.80
CA PRO A 573 -10.26 -12.93 -9.16
C PRO A 573 -10.55 -11.81 -10.16
N ARG A 574 -11.15 -10.72 -9.70
CA ARG A 574 -11.35 -9.49 -10.51
C ARG A 574 -10.03 -8.94 -11.06
N ARG A 575 -8.96 -8.97 -10.26
CA ARG A 575 -7.60 -8.48 -10.58
C ARG A 575 -6.65 -9.61 -10.90
N THR A 576 -5.53 -9.29 -11.56
CA THR A 576 -4.48 -10.27 -11.78
C THR A 576 -3.80 -10.66 -10.46
N LEU A 577 -3.71 -11.96 -10.20
CA LEU A 577 -2.92 -12.51 -9.10
C LEU A 577 -1.60 -13.02 -9.67
N ARG A 578 -0.49 -12.45 -9.22
CA ARG A 578 0.87 -12.71 -9.72
C ARG A 578 1.73 -13.33 -8.63
N VAL A 579 2.45 -14.39 -8.97
CA VAL A 579 3.58 -14.89 -8.19
C VAL A 579 4.88 -14.46 -8.84
N VAL A 580 5.83 -13.99 -8.05
CA VAL A 580 7.21 -13.76 -8.47
C VAL A 580 8.15 -14.54 -7.58
N LEU A 581 9.08 -15.27 -8.19
CA LEU A 581 10.24 -15.85 -7.52
C LEU A 581 11.42 -14.92 -7.86
N TRP A 582 11.80 -14.06 -6.91
CA TRP A 582 12.82 -13.03 -7.15
C TRP A 582 14.22 -13.63 -7.06
N THR A 583 15.12 -13.28 -7.98
CA THR A 583 16.53 -13.70 -7.85
C THR A 583 17.33 -12.65 -7.09
N ASN A 584 18.41 -13.08 -6.45
CA ASN A 584 19.43 -12.19 -5.92
C ASN A 584 18.96 -11.31 -4.77
N GLU A 585 18.19 -11.83 -3.83
CA GLU A 585 17.95 -11.16 -2.54
C GLU A 585 19.27 -11.14 -1.76
N GLU A 586 19.84 -12.34 -1.57
CA GLU A 586 20.82 -12.69 -0.52
C GLU A 586 22.06 -11.80 -0.50
N ASN A 587 22.60 -11.51 -1.68
CA ASN A 587 23.83 -10.74 -1.82
C ASN A 587 23.67 -9.53 -2.74
N GLY A 588 22.42 -9.06 -2.97
CA GLY A 588 22.24 -7.89 -3.84
C GLY A 588 20.89 -7.19 -3.83
N LEU A 589 19.76 -7.83 -3.55
CA LEU A 589 18.39 -7.38 -3.86
C LEU A 589 18.17 -6.98 -5.33
N ARG A 590 18.84 -7.61 -6.30
CA ARG A 590 18.71 -7.17 -7.72
C ARG A 590 17.40 -7.61 -8.36
N GLY A 591 16.82 -8.75 -7.98
CA GLY A 591 15.54 -9.22 -8.51
C GLY A 591 14.39 -8.28 -8.21
N GLY A 592 14.15 -7.95 -6.94
CA GLY A 592 13.13 -6.98 -6.54
C GLY A 592 13.37 -5.58 -7.11
N ARG A 593 14.63 -5.14 -7.21
CA ARG A 593 14.97 -3.84 -7.83
C ARG A 593 14.67 -3.81 -9.32
N GLU A 594 15.05 -4.84 -10.06
CA GLU A 594 14.77 -4.94 -11.50
C GLU A 594 13.27 -5.07 -11.76
N TYR A 595 12.56 -5.84 -10.94
CA TYR A 595 11.10 -5.95 -11.02
C TYR A 595 10.45 -4.56 -10.92
N ARG A 596 10.83 -3.74 -9.93
CA ARG A 596 10.33 -2.36 -9.82
C ARG A 596 10.79 -1.48 -10.98
N ALA A 597 12.05 -1.57 -11.39
CA ALA A 597 12.62 -0.70 -12.44
C ALA A 597 11.98 -0.93 -13.82
N ALA A 598 11.51 -2.16 -14.08
CA ALA A 598 10.85 -2.51 -15.33
C ALA A 598 9.41 -1.97 -15.46
N LEU A 599 8.81 -1.46 -14.38
CA LEU A 599 7.44 -0.95 -14.37
C LEU A 599 7.41 0.56 -14.57
N SER A 600 6.48 1.02 -15.41
CA SER A 600 6.06 2.41 -15.50
C SER A 600 5.33 2.88 -14.24
N ASP A 601 5.19 4.20 -14.05
CA ASP A 601 4.47 4.75 -12.91
C ASP A 601 2.98 4.34 -12.90
N GLU A 602 2.37 4.17 -14.07
CA GLU A 602 1.00 3.63 -14.20
C GLU A 602 0.93 2.17 -13.76
N GLU A 603 1.87 1.33 -14.19
CA GLU A 603 1.92 -0.07 -13.76
C GLU A 603 2.17 -0.20 -12.26
N VAL A 604 3.01 0.66 -11.67
CA VAL A 604 3.22 0.72 -10.22
C VAL A 604 1.94 1.14 -9.51
N ALA A 605 1.25 2.18 -10.01
CA ALA A 605 -0.04 2.62 -9.46
C ALA A 605 -1.11 1.52 -9.57
N ASN A 606 -0.99 0.59 -10.53
CA ASN A 606 -1.87 -0.56 -10.67
C ASN A 606 -1.53 -1.74 -9.75
N HIS A 607 -0.43 -1.71 -9.00
CA HIS A 607 -0.18 -2.70 -7.95
C HIS A 607 -1.00 -2.36 -6.70
N VAL A 608 -2.01 -3.19 -6.43
CA VAL A 608 -2.97 -3.00 -5.34
C VAL A 608 -2.41 -3.46 -3.99
N ALA A 609 -1.56 -4.49 -4.02
CA ALA A 609 -0.81 -4.97 -2.87
C ALA A 609 0.39 -5.81 -3.32
N ALA A 610 1.43 -5.84 -2.51
CA ALA A 610 2.57 -6.73 -2.63
C ALA A 610 2.72 -7.56 -1.34
N ILE A 611 2.89 -8.88 -1.45
CA ILE A 611 2.99 -9.81 -0.33
C ILE A 611 4.33 -10.56 -0.42
N GLU A 612 5.08 -10.61 0.67
CA GLU A 612 6.32 -11.37 0.73
C GLU A 612 6.31 -12.29 1.94
N MET A 613 6.83 -13.50 1.76
CA MET A 613 7.18 -14.41 2.84
C MET A 613 8.68 -14.63 2.72
N ASP A 614 9.42 -14.28 3.78
CA ASP A 614 10.88 -14.33 3.85
C ASP A 614 11.33 -14.48 5.33
N GLY A 615 10.49 -15.15 6.11
CA GLY A 615 10.62 -15.29 7.57
C GLY A 615 10.69 -16.74 8.00
N GLY A 616 11.15 -17.61 7.10
CA GLY A 616 11.13 -19.05 7.28
C GLY A 616 9.74 -19.66 7.17
N CYS A 617 9.69 -20.98 7.40
CA CYS A 617 8.48 -21.78 7.32
C CYS A 617 8.14 -22.46 8.66
N GLU A 618 8.42 -21.77 9.76
CA GLU A 618 7.83 -22.09 11.06
C GLU A 618 6.31 -21.84 11.05
N ARG A 619 5.64 -22.17 12.15
CA ARG A 619 4.17 -22.04 12.25
C ARG A 619 3.74 -20.60 11.90
N PRO A 620 2.92 -20.40 10.85
CA PRO A 620 2.43 -19.08 10.47
C PRO A 620 1.44 -18.54 11.51
N VAL A 621 1.41 -17.22 11.69
CA VAL A 621 0.52 -16.53 12.64
C VAL A 621 -0.32 -15.42 12.00
N GLY A 622 0.04 -14.95 10.81
CA GLY A 622 -0.71 -13.93 10.08
C GLY A 622 0.19 -13.03 9.25
N PHE A 623 -0.11 -11.72 9.18
CA PHE A 623 0.62 -10.76 8.36
C PHE A 623 0.96 -9.48 9.13
N GLY A 624 2.12 -8.90 8.81
CA GLY A 624 2.41 -7.50 9.08
C GLY A 624 2.03 -6.65 7.86
N PHE A 625 1.49 -5.46 8.08
CA PHE A 625 1.09 -4.52 7.03
C PHE A 625 1.92 -3.24 7.09
N GLY A 626 2.46 -2.79 5.96
CA GLY A 626 3.24 -1.57 5.84
C GLY A 626 2.78 -0.69 4.67
N LEU A 627 2.88 0.62 4.85
CA LEU A 627 2.60 1.62 3.81
C LEU A 627 3.68 2.70 3.84
N SER A 628 4.22 3.07 2.67
CA SER A 628 5.26 4.09 2.58
C SER A 628 4.78 5.43 3.12
N GLY A 629 5.65 6.12 3.84
CA GLY A 629 5.34 7.41 4.46
C GLY A 629 4.55 7.33 5.78
N VAL A 630 4.10 6.13 6.19
CA VAL A 630 3.36 5.92 7.44
C VAL A 630 4.28 5.28 8.49
N ASP A 631 4.43 5.94 9.64
CA ASP A 631 5.07 5.34 10.81
C ASP A 631 4.03 4.49 11.59
N PRO A 632 4.16 3.16 11.64
CA PRO A 632 3.21 2.29 12.33
C PRO A 632 3.16 2.53 13.85
N THR A 633 4.18 3.20 14.41
CA THR A 633 4.31 3.49 15.85
C THR A 633 3.82 4.88 16.24
N ALA A 634 3.47 5.74 15.27
CA ALA A 634 3.01 7.09 15.53
C ALA A 634 1.74 7.12 16.41
N GLU A 635 1.65 8.14 17.27
CA GLU A 635 0.47 8.39 18.10
C GLU A 635 -0.74 8.81 17.25
N GLU A 636 -0.52 9.72 16.30
CA GLU A 636 -1.53 10.10 15.32
C GLU A 636 -1.63 9.03 14.22
N ARG A 637 -2.85 8.56 13.96
CA ARG A 637 -3.11 7.47 13.02
C ARG A 637 -3.47 8.02 11.64
N ASP A 638 -2.82 7.45 10.61
CA ASP A 638 -3.17 7.70 9.22
C ASP A 638 -4.51 7.01 8.88
N PRO A 639 -5.58 7.75 8.53
CA PRO A 639 -6.89 7.16 8.31
C PRO A 639 -6.94 6.12 7.18
N GLY A 640 -6.17 6.33 6.11
CA GLY A 640 -6.11 5.38 4.98
C GLY A 640 -5.48 4.05 5.41
N TYR A 641 -4.40 4.12 6.18
CA TYR A 641 -3.75 2.97 6.79
C TYR A 641 -4.68 2.22 7.77
N GLU A 642 -5.44 2.93 8.61
CA GLU A 642 -6.42 2.31 9.51
C GLU A 642 -7.53 1.57 8.76
N ARG A 643 -8.06 2.18 7.70
CA ARG A 643 -9.09 1.53 6.87
C ARG A 643 -8.57 0.28 6.20
N ALA A 644 -7.34 0.30 5.69
CA ALA A 644 -6.69 -0.89 5.15
C ALA A 644 -6.51 -1.97 6.22
N LEU A 645 -6.09 -1.62 7.43
CA LEU A 645 -6.00 -2.58 8.53
C LEU A 645 -7.34 -3.24 8.85
N VAL A 646 -8.43 -2.47 8.91
CA VAL A 646 -9.77 -3.04 9.14
C VAL A 646 -10.15 -4.04 8.05
N LYS A 647 -9.88 -3.72 6.77
CA LYS A 647 -10.08 -4.66 5.65
C LYS A 647 -9.24 -5.91 5.85
N LEU A 648 -7.95 -5.78 6.15
CA LEU A 648 -7.04 -6.90 6.38
C LEU A 648 -7.44 -7.75 7.59
N GLU A 649 -7.93 -7.16 8.68
CA GLU A 649 -8.42 -7.88 9.86
C GLU A 649 -9.67 -8.71 9.53
N GLN A 650 -10.57 -8.21 8.68
CA GLN A 650 -11.70 -9.00 8.18
C GLN A 650 -11.22 -10.20 7.34
N ILE A 651 -10.22 -10.00 6.48
CA ILE A 651 -9.59 -11.11 5.73
C ILE A 651 -8.89 -12.07 6.69
N GLY A 652 -8.19 -11.56 7.70
CA GLY A 652 -7.51 -12.34 8.74
C GLY A 652 -8.46 -13.27 9.48
N ARG A 653 -9.69 -12.86 9.78
CA ARG A 653 -10.71 -13.73 10.40
C ARG A 653 -11.06 -14.97 9.58
N LEU A 654 -10.86 -14.94 8.25
CA LEU A 654 -11.03 -16.14 7.41
C LEU A 654 -9.97 -17.21 7.70
N LEU A 655 -8.85 -16.84 8.32
CA LEU A 655 -7.70 -17.69 8.65
C LEU A 655 -7.72 -18.19 10.10
N GLU A 656 -8.76 -17.87 10.88
CA GLU A 656 -8.88 -18.30 12.29
C GLU A 656 -8.85 -19.83 12.44
N ALA A 657 -9.38 -20.57 11.46
CA ALA A 657 -9.40 -22.04 11.48
C ALA A 657 -8.01 -22.70 11.48
N ILE A 658 -6.95 -21.95 11.17
CA ILE A 658 -5.56 -22.43 11.20
C ILE A 658 -4.68 -21.70 12.23
N ASP A 659 -5.29 -20.87 13.09
CA ASP A 659 -4.65 -20.03 14.11
C ASP A 659 -3.70 -18.97 13.55
N ALA A 660 -4.05 -18.38 12.40
CA ALA A 660 -3.18 -17.45 11.67
C ALA A 660 -3.89 -16.15 11.22
N GLN A 661 -4.78 -15.63 12.07
CA GLN A 661 -5.59 -14.43 11.85
C GLN A 661 -4.92 -13.11 12.25
N ASP A 662 -3.70 -13.14 12.79
CA ASP A 662 -3.07 -11.96 13.41
C ASP A 662 -2.61 -10.95 12.35
N ILE A 663 -3.24 -9.78 12.32
CA ILE A 663 -2.80 -8.64 11.49
C ILE A 663 -2.07 -7.64 12.38
N ARG A 664 -0.83 -7.30 12.02
CA ARG A 664 -0.01 -6.34 12.76
C ARG A 664 0.35 -5.13 11.93
N ARG A 665 0.58 -4.03 12.64
CA ARG A 665 1.14 -2.81 12.09
C ARG A 665 2.63 -2.99 11.85
N GLY A 666 3.11 -2.44 10.75
CA GLY A 666 4.46 -2.69 10.27
C GLY A 666 4.53 -4.05 9.57
N GLY A 667 5.25 -4.08 8.46
CA GLY A 667 5.37 -5.24 7.59
C GLY A 667 5.99 -4.84 6.27
N GLY A 668 5.96 -5.77 5.31
CA GLY A 668 6.69 -5.68 4.06
C GLY A 668 7.67 -6.84 3.93
N GLY A 669 8.62 -6.69 3.01
CA GLY A 669 9.73 -7.62 2.84
C GLY A 669 10.82 -6.99 1.97
N ALA A 670 11.90 -7.74 1.76
CA ALA A 670 13.11 -7.23 1.14
C ALA A 670 12.91 -6.98 -0.37
N ASP A 671 12.32 -7.94 -1.08
CA ASP A 671 12.10 -7.88 -2.53
C ASP A 671 10.92 -7.01 -2.93
N ILE A 672 9.89 -6.88 -2.08
CA ILE A 672 8.80 -5.93 -2.33
C ILE A 672 9.13 -4.51 -1.86
N GLY A 673 10.19 -4.33 -1.07
CA GLY A 673 10.63 -3.03 -0.55
C GLY A 673 10.82 -1.95 -1.64
N PRO A 674 11.44 -2.23 -2.81
CA PRO A 674 11.47 -1.31 -3.94
C PRO A 674 10.10 -0.83 -4.44
N LEU A 675 9.11 -1.73 -4.54
CA LEU A 675 7.73 -1.38 -4.89
C LEU A 675 7.08 -0.54 -3.79
N MET A 676 7.23 -0.96 -2.53
CA MET A 676 6.65 -0.28 -1.38
C MET A 676 7.13 1.16 -1.29
N ARG A 677 8.42 1.43 -1.50
CA ARG A 677 8.97 2.80 -1.53
C ARG A 677 8.30 3.69 -2.59
N SER A 678 7.67 3.11 -3.60
CA SER A 678 6.90 3.80 -4.64
C SER A 678 5.40 3.90 -4.34
N GLY A 679 4.97 3.60 -3.10
CA GLY A 679 3.59 3.77 -2.64
C GLY A 679 2.74 2.49 -2.63
N VAL A 680 3.26 1.35 -3.12
CA VAL A 680 2.52 0.09 -3.14
C VAL A 680 2.33 -0.44 -1.70
N PRO A 681 1.11 -0.79 -1.26
CA PRO A 681 0.87 -1.38 0.06
C PRO A 681 1.56 -2.75 0.18
N GLY A 682 2.30 -2.98 1.27
CA GLY A 682 3.11 -4.18 1.46
C GLY A 682 2.65 -5.04 2.63
N LEU A 683 2.67 -6.36 2.47
CA LEU A 683 2.40 -7.34 3.50
C LEU A 683 3.57 -8.30 3.66
N GLY A 684 3.98 -8.54 4.90
CA GLY A 684 4.96 -9.58 5.24
C GLY A 684 4.27 -10.73 5.96
N LEU A 685 4.38 -11.95 5.46
CA LEU A 685 3.89 -13.14 6.18
C LEU A 685 4.70 -13.31 7.46
N ARG A 686 4.00 -13.54 8.57
CA ARG A 686 4.61 -13.72 9.89
C ARG A 686 4.50 -15.16 10.34
N THR A 687 5.62 -15.66 10.84
CA THR A 687 5.72 -16.94 11.57
C THR A 687 5.96 -16.67 13.05
N VAL A 688 6.00 -17.72 13.86
CA VAL A 688 6.45 -17.61 15.26
C VAL A 688 7.91 -17.18 15.39
N GLY A 689 8.75 -17.50 14.39
CA GLY A 689 10.14 -17.07 14.29
C GLY A 689 11.01 -17.44 15.51
N GLU A 690 10.73 -18.57 16.16
CA GLU A 690 11.43 -18.97 17.38
C GLU A 690 12.84 -19.48 17.08
N HIS A 691 13.02 -20.09 15.92
CA HIS A 691 14.23 -20.83 15.56
C HIS A 691 14.83 -20.43 14.21
N TYR A 692 14.21 -19.51 13.46
CA TYR A 692 14.70 -19.05 12.17
C TYR A 692 16.22 -18.78 12.15
N PHE A 693 16.71 -18.02 13.13
CA PHE A 693 18.13 -17.67 13.25
C PHE A 693 19.03 -18.79 13.80
N ASP A 694 18.50 -19.95 14.17
CA ASP A 694 19.30 -21.11 14.60
C ASP A 694 19.94 -21.82 13.39
N TRP A 695 19.31 -21.76 12.22
CA TRP A 695 19.79 -22.41 10.98
C TRP A 695 19.94 -21.47 9.78
N HIS A 696 19.31 -20.29 9.77
CA HIS A 696 19.41 -19.29 8.71
C HIS A 696 20.88 -19.03 8.31
N HIS A 697 21.18 -19.11 7.01
CA HIS A 697 22.52 -18.96 6.43
C HIS A 697 23.57 -19.98 6.92
N THR A 698 23.17 -21.23 7.19
CA THR A 698 24.09 -22.30 7.61
C THR A 698 23.88 -23.58 6.80
N ASP A 699 24.80 -24.52 6.93
CA ASP A 699 24.62 -25.90 6.45
C ASP A 699 23.38 -26.62 7.04
N ALA A 700 22.80 -26.08 8.12
CA ALA A 700 21.65 -26.67 8.79
C ALA A 700 20.30 -26.18 8.23
N ASP A 701 20.26 -25.18 7.35
CA ASP A 701 19.02 -24.81 6.66
C ASP A 701 18.67 -25.88 5.63
N THR A 702 17.83 -26.82 6.07
CA THR A 702 17.57 -28.10 5.42
C THR A 702 16.12 -28.50 5.64
N LEU A 703 15.61 -29.39 4.79
CA LEU A 703 14.18 -29.72 4.75
C LEU A 703 13.60 -30.25 6.07
N ASP A 704 14.40 -30.95 6.88
CA ASP A 704 13.93 -31.56 8.13
C ASP A 704 13.56 -30.55 9.23
N LYS A 705 13.82 -29.25 9.02
CA LYS A 705 13.43 -28.16 9.94
C LYS A 705 12.06 -27.59 9.59
N VAL A 706 11.47 -27.98 8.46
CA VAL A 706 10.14 -27.56 8.07
C VAL A 706 9.11 -28.57 8.54
N ASP A 707 8.15 -28.12 9.34
CA ASP A 707 6.96 -28.90 9.64
C ASP A 707 6.00 -28.88 8.43
N PRO A 708 5.65 -30.04 7.83
CA PRO A 708 4.78 -30.08 6.64
C PRO A 708 3.40 -29.45 6.86
N GLN A 709 2.87 -29.43 8.09
CA GLN A 709 1.59 -28.79 8.36
C GLN A 709 1.73 -27.26 8.34
N SER A 710 2.81 -26.73 8.89
CA SER A 710 3.15 -25.31 8.86
C SER A 710 3.33 -24.82 7.44
N PHE A 711 4.01 -25.59 6.59
CA PHE A 711 4.13 -25.31 5.16
C PHE A 711 2.77 -25.23 4.44
N ARG A 712 1.88 -26.20 4.67
CA ARG A 712 0.50 -26.15 4.13
C ARG A 712 -0.29 -24.95 4.63
N LYS A 713 -0.11 -24.56 5.89
CA LYS A 713 -0.74 -23.36 6.45
C LYS A 713 -0.19 -22.08 5.80
N ALA A 714 1.09 -22.04 5.43
CA ALA A 714 1.66 -20.91 4.68
C ALA A 714 1.05 -20.80 3.27
N ILE A 715 0.89 -21.93 2.55
CA ILE A 715 0.16 -21.99 1.28
C ILE A 715 -1.26 -21.43 1.44
N ALA A 716 -1.97 -21.84 2.50
CA ALA A 716 -3.32 -21.35 2.78
C ALA A 716 -3.35 -19.85 3.06
N LEU A 717 -2.40 -19.33 3.85
CA LEU A 717 -2.30 -17.92 4.20
C LEU A 717 -2.13 -17.03 2.96
N LEU A 718 -1.14 -17.37 2.12
CA LEU A 718 -0.85 -16.67 0.88
C LEU A 718 -2.03 -16.77 -0.09
N GLY A 719 -2.63 -17.96 -0.21
CA GLY A 719 -3.78 -18.18 -1.08
C GLY A 719 -5.00 -17.35 -0.70
N VAL A 720 -5.41 -17.36 0.57
CA VAL A 720 -6.60 -16.60 1.01
C VAL A 720 -6.33 -15.10 0.94
N MET A 721 -5.21 -14.62 1.47
CA MET A 721 -4.89 -13.19 1.47
C MET A 721 -4.74 -12.66 0.04
N GLY A 722 -3.96 -13.35 -0.80
CA GLY A 722 -3.75 -13.00 -2.19
C GLY A 722 -5.05 -13.00 -3.00
N TYR A 723 -5.87 -14.04 -2.87
CA TYR A 723 -7.15 -14.13 -3.58
C TYR A 723 -8.12 -13.02 -3.18
N VAL A 724 -8.34 -12.81 -1.87
CA VAL A 724 -9.34 -11.82 -1.42
C VAL A 724 -8.92 -10.40 -1.79
N LEU A 725 -7.64 -10.05 -1.69
CA LEU A 725 -7.14 -8.74 -2.15
C LEU A 725 -7.31 -8.58 -3.67
N ALA A 726 -7.11 -9.65 -4.43
CA ALA A 726 -7.29 -9.64 -5.89
C ALA A 726 -8.77 -9.58 -6.30
N ASP A 727 -9.70 -10.08 -5.47
CA ASP A 727 -11.12 -10.18 -5.85
C ASP A 727 -12.03 -9.11 -5.22
N MET A 728 -11.64 -8.50 -4.09
CA MET A 728 -12.47 -7.51 -3.39
C MET A 728 -12.86 -6.32 -4.29
N PRO A 729 -14.08 -5.78 -4.17
CA PRO A 729 -14.60 -4.79 -5.13
C PRO A 729 -13.78 -3.49 -5.14
N GLU A 730 -13.23 -3.11 -3.99
CA GLU A 730 -12.40 -1.91 -3.83
C GLU A 730 -10.91 -2.26 -3.82
N ARG A 731 -10.04 -1.26 -3.94
CA ARG A 731 -8.61 -1.41 -3.66
C ARG A 731 -8.36 -1.42 -2.15
N LEU A 732 -7.22 -1.95 -1.72
CA LEU A 732 -6.81 -1.94 -0.31
C LEU A 732 -6.62 -0.49 0.16
N ILE A 733 -5.89 0.28 -0.64
CA ILE A 733 -5.75 1.74 -0.54
C ILE A 733 -6.31 2.34 -1.84
N PRO A 734 -7.24 3.32 -1.78
CA PRO A 734 -7.73 4.02 -2.97
C PRO A 734 -6.61 4.80 -3.69
N ILE A 735 -6.73 4.99 -5.01
CA ILE A 735 -5.89 5.95 -5.74
C ILE A 735 -6.48 7.35 -5.48
N GLU A 736 -5.63 8.31 -5.13
CA GLU A 736 -6.01 9.72 -4.97
C GLU A 736 -6.25 10.44 -6.31
#